data_AF-A0A4R2ATT6-F1
#
_entry.id   AF-A0A4R2ATT6-F1
#
_cell.length_a   1.000
_cell.length_b   1.000
_cell.length_c   1.000
_cell.angle_alpha   90.00
_cell.angle_beta   90.00
_cell.angle_gamma   90.00
#
_symmetry.space_group_name_H-M   'P 1'
#
loop_
_entity.id
_entity.type
_entity.pdbx_description
1 polymer ?
#
loop_
_entity_poly.entity_id
_entity_poly.type
_entity_poly.pdbx_seq_one_letter_code
_entity_poly.pdbx_strand_id
1 'polypeptide(L)'
;MSIRNLLRLFLSPQKDDLFNSPLARRYLSKRILTLPFGDRPKKSPYANERFADELPQDLAWIRRRNFILLGDNWLERENRRPVAFMWHFNDWKRDFIPGFLPEYRTAALKRRTPIWAIWIACRRFKNDGVVFITWSYNESLKLKVLRKLLGVDLYRVEDGFVRSAALGARHTAPESWVLDKRAMYFDGRAPSDLETLLNTYDFEAAPHLKEQSRLAISLIRELGTTKYNLRTADTAANILGPKAKKRVLVIGQVESDASIAKGNARGWTNDLLLQLAMEENPSAEIIYRPHPDVAAGLRAKGRNTLPVNVILLDKVEISLREVFDLIDHAYTITSLSGFEALLHGVKVTVVGAPFYAGWGLTDDRQEHPRRQRQLTLQQLFAGAYILYPRYRGAPEGDNWVGLVAAILAVTGDAEIELKKAYQDSVSENDLEAVYRSRYWPALLTDGNRELLNSTAFQQTLQKAGAYHLVGSAPRSARSFLAYYLAGKFRKNDNLFVFLKSVRALLPIEDFGQLLSDLWQMDPRRELIEHWIWYSEKSGSHAFSGDHLNRLTRSEFKNANAYPEVSEADLAVAVHKLNNRKLEDAEKELKRIALAGAFAEDILWSYAEICRLRFDFPSAKCLLEALHSLNIWWRRGAVLSEILTASVMEGSNKDALLTLSAMSRFSSDRLQTVLAAERDLNAAYGPIPFIDGFLAAGKETGSGSQNLMKARGLILSERHAEAEKLLRKSFNQRMDRQKFILLLSQALSFQGKLREAKKLLSATLTNLATPQLMSEAMRVAIMAGDYEWASSLIDRADALDIDLSEVNRRKVDLGLGRIKESYLSFRRSKRTDLIRKYLGERYLQSFDAIREKAPDHITVIAAYGPGDEIRFASLYRAIVAALEGIEVQFTCDPRLESMLKRSLPDIKFIATERLRSLSRQSNLSKFDRLPGSDIHVFFDNDGWDAVNASPAVALDTDLLGDVMEGYESFAGTPYLRPHPIRVEAAKKRLSRFSKPLVGISWRSSLTTHSRNEHYLDVDMLMPVFEIEGIQFVNLQYDDCRNELAYVESRLPGRLVDLEGVDQYNDFESVAAYMEHMDLIISPVTTVTELAGALGRPTWLLSNSSELHWRVRPDNGRDVWHNSIEHIEGEVLGDKNSLIENLRHSLQDWADGRMKAKNPSLSDPISS
;
A
#
# COMPACT_ATOMS: atom_id res chain seq x y z
N MET A 1 54.28 -9.61 -11.75
CA MET A 1 54.60 -10.89 -12.41
C MET A 1 53.30 -11.47 -12.98
N SER A 2 53.17 -11.36 -14.30
CA SER A 2 52.28 -12.05 -15.26
C SER A 2 50.80 -12.36 -14.95
N ILE A 3 49.93 -11.65 -15.68
CA ILE A 3 48.49 -11.87 -15.99
C ILE A 3 48.20 -13.28 -16.56
N ARG A 4 49.21 -14.08 -16.88
CA ARG A 4 49.06 -15.40 -17.52
C ARG A 4 48.68 -16.53 -16.54
N ASN A 5 48.84 -16.36 -15.22
CA ASN A 5 48.35 -17.32 -14.22
C ASN A 5 46.91 -17.04 -13.75
N LEU A 6 46.36 -15.87 -14.10
CA LEU A 6 44.96 -15.48 -13.85
C LEU A 6 43.97 -16.12 -14.83
N LEU A 7 44.46 -16.70 -15.94
CA LEU A 7 43.63 -17.28 -17.01
C LEU A 7 43.48 -18.82 -16.96
N ARG A 8 43.96 -19.50 -15.90
CA ARG A 8 43.81 -20.96 -15.74
C ARG A 8 42.86 -21.42 -14.62
N LEU A 9 42.27 -20.50 -13.85
CA LEU A 9 41.32 -20.83 -12.78
C LEU A 9 39.84 -20.70 -13.18
N PHE A 10 39.55 -20.38 -14.45
CA PHE A 10 38.18 -20.21 -14.97
C PHE A 10 37.61 -21.43 -15.69
N LEU A 11 38.24 -22.61 -15.59
CA LEU A 11 37.72 -23.82 -16.21
C LEU A 11 37.66 -24.99 -15.20
N SER A 12 36.43 -25.41 -14.95
CA SER A 12 35.96 -26.70 -14.40
C SER A 12 35.46 -26.70 -12.92
N PRO A 13 34.23 -27.22 -12.66
CA PRO A 13 33.51 -27.07 -11.41
C PRO A 13 33.69 -28.28 -10.48
N GLN A 14 33.67 -28.07 -9.16
CA GLN A 14 32.91 -28.89 -8.21
C GLN A 14 33.10 -28.43 -6.74
N LYS A 15 31.95 -28.15 -6.12
CA LYS A 15 31.49 -28.43 -4.74
C LYS A 15 32.30 -27.98 -3.52
N ASP A 16 31.55 -27.25 -2.68
CA ASP A 16 31.41 -27.41 -1.22
C ASP A 16 32.67 -27.37 -0.36
N ASP A 17 33.03 -26.17 0.12
CA ASP A 17 33.21 -25.87 1.55
C ASP A 17 33.81 -24.47 1.72
N LEU A 18 32.98 -23.44 2.00
CA LEU A 18 33.50 -22.10 2.29
C LEU A 18 32.57 -21.24 3.16
N PHE A 19 31.82 -21.86 4.08
CA PHE A 19 31.07 -21.11 5.11
C PHE A 19 31.47 -21.40 6.56
N ASN A 20 32.42 -22.31 6.82
CA ASN A 20 32.83 -22.67 8.19
C ASN A 20 34.29 -22.31 8.53
N SER A 21 34.65 -21.03 8.40
CA SER A 21 35.91 -20.51 8.93
C SER A 21 35.66 -19.35 9.92
N PRO A 22 36.22 -19.39 11.15
CA PRO A 22 36.17 -18.28 12.12
C PRO A 22 36.79 -16.97 11.60
N LEU A 23 37.60 -17.02 10.53
CA LEU A 23 38.10 -15.82 9.84
C LEU A 23 37.07 -15.18 8.91
N ALA A 24 36.10 -15.93 8.38
CA ALA A 24 34.98 -15.38 7.59
C ALA A 24 34.01 -14.57 8.46
N ARG A 25 33.81 -14.96 9.73
CA ARG A 25 33.08 -14.16 10.74
C ARG A 25 33.82 -12.86 11.12
N ARG A 26 35.14 -12.79 10.89
CA ARG A 26 35.95 -11.60 11.22
C ARG A 26 36.15 -10.63 10.05
N TYR A 27 35.86 -11.05 8.81
CA TYR A 27 35.97 -10.19 7.62
C TYR A 27 34.63 -9.69 7.06
N LEU A 28 33.50 -10.34 7.38
CA LEU A 28 32.15 -9.88 7.02
C LEU A 28 31.50 -8.91 8.02
N SER A 29 32.21 -8.55 9.10
CA SER A 29 31.69 -7.68 10.16
C SER A 29 32.21 -6.23 10.14
N LYS A 30 32.87 -5.75 9.06
CA LYS A 30 33.46 -4.39 9.06
C LYS A 30 33.33 -3.49 7.83
N ARG A 31 32.43 -3.70 6.86
CA ARG A 31 32.21 -2.66 5.83
C ARG A 31 30.85 -2.50 5.14
N ILE A 32 29.79 -3.10 5.66
CA ILE A 32 28.42 -2.76 5.24
C ILE A 32 27.59 -2.68 6.52
N LEU A 33 26.86 -1.57 6.72
CA LEU A 33 26.21 -1.12 7.96
C LEU A 33 27.13 -0.34 8.92
N THR A 34 27.28 0.95 8.63
CA THR A 34 27.51 2.04 9.60
C THR A 34 27.48 3.36 8.83
N LEU A 35 26.29 3.92 8.62
CA LEU A 35 26.18 5.35 8.88
C LEU A 35 25.77 5.42 10.35
N PRO A 36 26.68 5.79 11.27
CA PRO A 36 26.29 6.05 12.64
C PRO A 36 25.49 7.35 12.63
N PHE A 37 24.17 7.25 12.77
CA PHE A 37 23.37 8.38 13.24
C PHE A 37 23.39 8.31 14.76
N GLY A 38 24.33 9.06 15.34
CA GLY A 38 24.57 9.15 16.78
C GLY A 38 25.82 9.95 17.11
N ASP A 39 26.86 9.86 16.26
CA ASP A 39 28.03 10.73 16.37
C ASP A 39 27.92 11.94 15.44
N ARG A 40 28.15 13.12 15.99
CA ARG A 40 28.25 14.38 15.25
C ARG A 40 29.17 14.17 14.04
N PRO A 41 28.72 14.32 12.78
CA PRO A 41 29.65 14.63 11.72
C PRO A 41 30.19 16.04 12.02
N LYS A 42 31.37 16.12 12.65
CA LYS A 42 32.05 17.40 12.92
C LYS A 42 32.40 18.15 11.61
N LYS A 43 32.22 17.53 10.44
CA LYS A 43 32.27 18.14 9.10
C LYS A 43 31.30 17.39 8.16
N SER A 44 30.47 18.11 7.39
CA SER A 44 29.67 17.53 6.28
C SER A 44 30.63 17.09 5.16
N PRO A 45 30.66 15.80 4.77
CA PRO A 45 31.42 15.32 3.62
C PRO A 45 30.86 15.77 2.25
N TYR A 46 29.63 16.30 2.19
CA TYR A 46 28.78 16.07 1.02
C TYR A 46 28.59 17.24 0.06
N ALA A 47 28.87 18.49 0.43
CA ALA A 47 28.51 19.62 -0.43
C ALA A 47 29.52 19.94 -1.55
N ASN A 48 30.82 19.62 -1.38
CA ASN A 48 31.85 20.03 -2.35
C ASN A 48 32.57 18.89 -3.07
N GLU A 49 32.51 17.65 -2.57
CA GLU A 49 33.33 16.56 -3.12
C GLU A 49 32.62 15.71 -4.18
N ARG A 50 31.29 15.60 -4.14
CA ARG A 50 30.54 14.66 -5.01
C ARG A 50 30.59 15.00 -6.50
N PHE A 51 30.84 16.27 -6.86
CA PHE A 51 30.75 16.78 -8.23
C PHE A 51 31.95 17.69 -8.62
N ALA A 52 33.03 17.66 -7.84
CA ALA A 52 34.15 18.58 -8.03
C ALA A 52 34.78 18.49 -9.43
N ASP A 53 34.78 17.30 -10.03
CA ASP A 53 35.36 17.00 -11.33
C ASP A 53 34.35 17.13 -12.49
N GLU A 54 33.05 17.25 -12.18
CA GLU A 54 31.94 17.31 -13.15
C GLU A 54 31.39 18.74 -13.36
N LEU A 55 31.83 19.71 -12.55
CA LEU A 55 31.36 21.10 -12.61
C LEU A 55 31.98 21.86 -13.81
N PRO A 56 31.21 22.73 -14.49
CA PRO A 56 31.72 23.61 -15.55
C PRO A 56 32.92 24.47 -15.11
N GLN A 57 33.95 24.57 -15.97
CA GLN A 57 35.18 25.32 -15.66
C GLN A 57 34.95 26.82 -15.40
N ASP A 58 33.92 27.41 -16.00
CA ASP A 58 33.52 28.80 -15.83
C ASP A 58 32.90 29.10 -14.45
N LEU A 59 32.61 28.07 -13.64
CA LEU A 59 32.16 28.18 -12.24
C LEU A 59 33.31 28.01 -11.23
N ALA A 60 34.54 27.73 -11.68
CA ALA A 60 35.70 27.53 -10.80
C ALA A 60 36.00 28.74 -9.89
N TRP A 61 35.63 29.96 -10.32
CA TRP A 61 35.81 31.19 -9.54
C TRP A 61 34.90 31.26 -8.29
N ILE A 62 33.71 30.65 -8.32
CA ILE A 62 32.78 30.57 -7.19
C ILE A 62 33.39 29.73 -6.05
N ARG A 63 34.00 28.60 -6.40
CA ARG A 63 34.68 27.70 -5.44
C ARG A 63 35.88 28.38 -4.78
N ARG A 64 36.64 29.16 -5.56
CA ARG A 64 37.81 29.92 -5.09
C ARG A 64 37.44 31.10 -4.18
N ARG A 65 36.16 31.54 -4.13
CA ARG A 65 35.73 32.78 -3.47
C ARG A 65 34.66 32.61 -2.37
N ASN A 66 34.75 31.54 -1.57
CA ASN A 66 33.93 31.33 -0.36
C ASN A 66 32.44 30.99 -0.55
N PHE A 67 32.08 30.40 -1.69
CA PHE A 67 30.75 29.81 -1.92
C PHE A 67 30.83 28.27 -1.92
N ILE A 68 29.75 27.63 -1.50
CA ILE A 68 29.58 26.17 -1.50
C ILE A 68 28.34 25.88 -2.34
N LEU A 69 28.53 25.26 -3.50
CA LEU A 69 27.42 24.87 -4.37
C LEU A 69 26.70 23.66 -3.76
N LEU A 70 25.37 23.69 -3.75
CA LEU A 70 24.55 22.65 -3.14
C LEU A 70 23.67 22.02 -4.21
N GLY A 71 23.65 20.69 -4.27
CA GLY A 71 22.81 19.93 -5.20
C GLY A 71 23.41 19.73 -6.59
N ASP A 72 22.73 18.90 -7.38
CA ASP A 72 23.02 18.57 -8.78
C ASP A 72 22.40 19.55 -9.78
N ASN A 73 21.55 20.48 -9.32
CA ASN A 73 20.99 21.61 -10.07
C ASN A 73 22.04 22.53 -10.74
N TRP A 74 23.33 22.39 -10.41
CA TRP A 74 24.45 23.09 -11.04
C TRP A 74 25.06 22.38 -12.26
N LEU A 75 24.70 21.11 -12.51
CA LEU A 75 25.31 20.27 -13.56
C LEU A 75 24.64 20.46 -14.94
N GLU A 76 23.42 20.96 -14.98
CA GLU A 76 22.64 21.11 -16.21
C GLU A 76 23.01 22.40 -16.96
N ARG A 77 23.71 22.27 -18.11
CA ARG A 77 24.21 23.41 -18.91
C ARG A 77 23.14 24.32 -19.51
N GLU A 78 21.94 23.81 -19.76
CA GLU A 78 20.84 24.55 -20.39
C GLU A 78 19.96 25.30 -19.39
N ASN A 79 20.19 25.11 -18.08
CA ASN A 79 19.25 25.52 -17.06
C ASN A 79 19.55 26.95 -16.53
N ARG A 80 18.81 27.95 -17.02
CA ARG A 80 18.89 29.36 -16.55
C ARG A 80 18.13 29.62 -15.24
N ARG A 81 18.07 28.64 -14.33
CA ARG A 81 17.38 28.79 -13.03
C ARG A 81 17.98 29.93 -12.21
N PRO A 82 17.17 30.72 -11.48
CA PRO A 82 17.69 31.75 -10.58
C PRO A 82 18.61 31.18 -9.51
N VAL A 83 19.54 32.01 -9.01
CA VAL A 83 20.50 31.60 -7.97
C VAL A 83 19.99 32.02 -6.59
N ALA A 84 19.86 31.05 -5.68
CA ALA A 84 19.54 31.29 -4.28
C ALA A 84 20.82 31.27 -3.42
N PHE A 85 21.19 32.44 -2.89
CA PHE A 85 22.30 32.56 -1.96
C PHE A 85 21.84 32.35 -0.51
N MET A 86 22.24 31.22 0.09
CA MET A 86 21.85 30.82 1.45
C MET A 86 22.72 31.53 2.49
N TRP A 87 22.14 32.50 3.19
CA TRP A 87 22.81 33.38 4.13
C TRP A 87 22.78 32.82 5.56
N HIS A 88 23.96 32.55 6.12
CA HIS A 88 24.16 32.07 7.51
C HIS A 88 23.50 30.72 7.85
N PHE A 89 23.36 29.82 6.86
CA PHE A 89 22.92 28.45 7.12
C PHE A 89 24.05 27.61 7.74
N ASN A 90 23.71 26.85 8.79
CA ASN A 90 24.63 25.90 9.42
C ASN A 90 25.00 24.76 8.46
N ASP A 91 26.23 24.25 8.59
CA ASP A 91 26.81 23.24 7.70
C ASP A 91 25.97 21.98 7.56
N TRP A 92 25.34 21.49 8.63
CA TRP A 92 24.51 20.29 8.61
C TRP A 92 23.22 20.45 7.81
N LYS A 93 22.73 21.69 7.60
CA LYS A 93 21.51 21.94 6.82
C LYS A 93 21.72 21.78 5.32
N ARG A 94 22.98 21.82 4.86
CA ARG A 94 23.35 21.91 3.44
C ARG A 94 22.85 20.74 2.60
N ASP A 95 22.79 19.55 3.19
CA ASP A 95 22.56 18.31 2.45
C ASP A 95 21.11 18.18 1.92
N PHE A 96 20.15 18.87 2.54
CA PHE A 96 18.73 18.81 2.15
C PHE A 96 18.16 20.12 1.57
N ILE A 97 18.94 21.22 1.54
CA ILE A 97 18.50 22.51 0.97
C ILE A 97 18.01 22.38 -0.47
N PRO A 98 18.74 21.71 -1.38
CA PRO A 98 18.33 21.64 -2.79
C PRO A 98 16.96 20.98 -2.97
N GLY A 99 16.61 20.03 -2.10
CA GLY A 99 15.33 19.32 -2.13
C GLY A 99 14.10 20.20 -1.83
N PHE A 100 14.29 21.39 -1.24
CA PHE A 100 13.22 22.36 -0.98
C PHE A 100 13.16 23.50 -1.99
N LEU A 101 14.21 23.66 -2.79
CA LEU A 101 14.41 24.78 -3.70
C LEU A 101 14.75 24.27 -5.12
N PRO A 102 13.96 23.33 -5.69
CA PRO A 102 14.28 22.74 -6.99
C PRO A 102 14.36 23.78 -8.11
N GLU A 103 13.61 24.88 -8.00
CA GLU A 103 13.59 25.96 -8.98
C GLU A 103 14.83 26.87 -8.92
N TYR A 104 15.67 26.74 -7.88
CA TYR A 104 16.87 27.53 -7.70
C TYR A 104 18.13 26.71 -7.89
N ARG A 105 19.19 27.36 -8.39
CA ARG A 105 20.57 26.93 -8.18
C ARG A 105 21.02 27.41 -6.80
N THR A 106 21.27 26.49 -5.88
CA THR A 106 21.51 26.81 -4.47
C THR A 106 22.98 26.94 -4.13
N ALA A 107 23.39 28.06 -3.52
CA ALA A 107 24.75 28.29 -3.07
C ALA A 107 24.80 28.77 -1.62
N ALA A 108 25.45 28.02 -0.73
CA ALA A 108 25.70 28.43 0.64
C ALA A 108 26.91 29.36 0.77
N LEU A 109 26.73 30.43 1.55
CA LEU A 109 27.77 31.40 1.86
C LEU A 109 28.59 30.94 3.07
N LYS A 110 29.92 30.92 2.99
CA LYS A 110 30.77 30.75 4.19
C LYS A 110 30.61 31.96 5.11
N ARG A 111 30.74 31.77 6.43
CA ARG A 111 30.56 32.84 7.44
C ARG A 111 31.39 34.11 7.22
N ARG A 112 32.54 34.01 6.53
CA ARG A 112 33.46 35.14 6.26
C ARG A 112 33.45 35.60 4.79
N THR A 113 32.42 35.27 4.01
CA THR A 113 32.35 35.73 2.62
C THR A 113 32.26 37.26 2.55
N PRO A 114 33.20 37.95 1.88
CA PRO A 114 33.20 39.40 1.84
C PRO A 114 32.10 39.94 0.91
N ILE A 115 31.54 41.11 1.25
CA ILE A 115 30.42 41.74 0.52
C ILE A 115 30.73 41.95 -0.96
N TRP A 116 31.95 42.35 -1.30
CA TRP A 116 32.35 42.56 -2.69
C TRP A 116 32.28 41.28 -3.53
N ALA A 117 32.56 40.11 -2.94
CA ALA A 117 32.47 38.83 -3.64
C ALA A 117 31.01 38.46 -3.92
N ILE A 118 30.12 38.76 -2.97
CA ILE A 118 28.67 38.59 -3.14
C ILE A 118 28.14 39.54 -4.22
N TRP A 119 28.60 40.80 -4.21
CA TRP A 119 28.24 41.79 -5.22
C TRP A 119 28.66 41.37 -6.64
N ILE A 120 29.90 40.89 -6.82
CA ILE A 120 30.37 40.34 -8.10
C ILE A 120 29.49 39.15 -8.53
N ALA A 121 29.18 38.24 -7.61
CA ALA A 121 28.36 37.08 -7.93
C ALA A 121 26.95 37.48 -8.36
N CYS A 122 26.31 38.40 -7.65
CA CYS A 122 24.97 38.90 -8.00
C CYS A 122 24.96 39.58 -9.39
N ARG A 123 26.00 40.34 -9.74
CA ARG A 123 26.09 40.96 -11.07
C ARG A 123 26.29 39.93 -12.18
N ARG A 124 27.08 38.88 -11.91
CA ARG A 124 27.37 37.84 -12.91
C ARG A 124 26.16 36.96 -13.20
N PHE A 125 25.31 36.72 -12.20
CA PHE A 125 24.05 35.99 -12.34
C PHE A 125 22.83 36.89 -12.54
N LYS A 126 23.01 38.19 -12.81
CA LYS A 126 21.90 39.14 -12.93
C LYS A 126 20.87 38.69 -13.98
N ASN A 127 21.33 38.15 -15.10
CA ASN A 127 20.48 37.70 -16.20
C ASN A 127 19.74 36.39 -15.89
N ASP A 128 20.21 35.63 -14.91
CA ASP A 128 19.57 34.38 -14.49
C ASP A 128 18.56 34.61 -13.35
N GLY A 129 18.62 35.76 -12.68
CA GLY A 129 17.88 36.06 -11.47
C GLY A 129 18.62 35.62 -10.20
N VAL A 130 18.51 36.44 -9.14
CA VAL A 130 19.21 36.20 -7.86
C VAL A 130 18.26 36.49 -6.71
N VAL A 131 18.31 35.64 -5.68
CA VAL A 131 17.60 35.84 -4.41
C VAL A 131 18.52 35.57 -3.22
N PHE A 132 18.27 36.27 -2.11
CA PHE A 132 18.88 35.94 -0.82
C PHE A 132 17.88 35.17 0.03
N ILE A 133 18.36 34.11 0.70
CA ILE A 133 17.54 33.33 1.62
C ILE A 133 18.24 33.26 2.97
N THR A 134 17.56 33.64 4.05
CA THR A 134 18.07 33.56 5.43
C THR A 134 17.18 32.72 6.32
N TRP A 135 17.70 32.22 7.44
CA TRP A 135 16.90 31.50 8.43
C TRP A 135 16.26 32.49 9.40
N SER A 136 14.94 32.57 9.43
CA SER A 136 14.18 33.51 10.27
C SER A 136 14.70 34.95 10.12
N TYR A 137 14.85 35.71 11.20
CA TYR A 137 15.34 37.10 11.19
C TYR A 137 16.87 37.25 11.31
N ASN A 138 17.65 36.27 10.84
CA ASN A 138 19.12 36.27 10.95
C ASN A 138 19.84 37.16 9.91
N GLU A 139 19.13 37.97 9.14
CA GLU A 139 19.75 38.88 8.19
C GLU A 139 20.60 39.97 8.88
N SER A 140 21.86 40.11 8.43
CA SER A 140 22.74 41.17 8.92
C SER A 140 22.37 42.54 8.33
N LEU A 141 22.73 43.64 9.01
CA LEU A 141 22.57 45.00 8.46
C LEU A 141 23.23 45.14 7.08
N LYS A 142 24.40 44.52 6.91
CA LYS A 142 25.14 44.45 5.63
C LYS A 142 24.29 43.83 4.52
N LEU A 143 23.59 42.73 4.80
CA LEU A 143 22.69 42.08 3.84
C LEU A 143 21.48 42.97 3.52
N LYS A 144 20.88 43.63 4.53
CA LYS A 144 19.75 44.55 4.33
C LYS A 144 20.11 45.72 3.42
N VAL A 145 21.31 46.28 3.57
CA VAL A 145 21.82 47.34 2.69
C VAL A 145 22.12 46.79 1.30
N LEU A 146 22.84 45.67 1.21
CA LEU A 146 23.24 45.05 -0.06
C LEU A 146 22.04 44.70 -0.95
N ARG A 147 20.99 44.08 -0.37
CA ARG A 147 19.79 43.70 -1.13
C ARG A 147 19.08 44.93 -1.73
N LYS A 148 19.03 46.04 -0.98
CA LYS A 148 18.40 47.30 -1.42
C LYS A 148 19.20 47.94 -2.55
N LEU A 149 20.54 47.92 -2.45
CA LEU A 149 21.43 48.43 -3.49
C LEU A 149 21.38 47.63 -4.79
N LEU A 150 21.17 46.30 -4.69
CA LEU A 150 21.16 45.40 -5.84
C LEU A 150 19.76 45.11 -6.41
N GLY A 151 18.69 45.55 -5.73
CA GLY A 151 17.31 45.20 -6.11
C GLY A 151 17.03 43.69 -6.00
N VAL A 152 17.65 43.01 -5.04
CA VAL A 152 17.54 41.55 -4.86
C VAL A 152 16.53 41.24 -3.75
N ASP A 153 15.66 40.26 -4.01
CA ASP A 153 14.68 39.80 -3.04
C ASP A 153 15.35 39.07 -1.86
N LEU A 154 14.75 39.22 -0.67
CA LEU A 154 15.15 38.50 0.54
C LEU A 154 13.98 37.68 1.04
N TYR A 155 14.19 36.36 1.12
CA TYR A 155 13.27 35.43 1.73
C TYR A 155 13.80 34.96 3.09
N ARG A 156 12.87 34.70 4.01
CA ARG A 156 13.12 34.11 5.32
C ARG A 156 12.52 32.72 5.38
N VAL A 157 13.29 31.78 5.90
CA VAL A 157 12.89 30.38 6.03
C VAL A 157 12.71 30.01 7.49
N GLU A 158 11.71 29.20 7.77
CA GLU A 158 11.60 28.41 9.00
C GLU A 158 11.25 26.95 8.67
N ASP A 159 11.38 26.10 9.69
CA ASP A 159 10.75 24.78 9.70
C ASP A 159 9.24 24.93 9.43
N GLY A 160 8.71 24.08 8.56
CA GLY A 160 7.28 23.99 8.33
C GLY A 160 6.55 23.25 9.46
N PHE A 161 5.25 23.12 9.31
CA PHE A 161 4.37 22.65 10.38
C PHE A 161 4.39 21.12 10.57
N VAL A 162 4.69 20.35 9.51
CA VAL A 162 4.98 18.90 9.58
C VAL A 162 6.48 18.70 9.41
N ARG A 163 7.22 18.55 10.50
CA ARG A 163 8.68 18.68 10.47
C ARG A 163 9.41 17.35 10.48
N SER A 164 9.33 16.58 11.56
CA SER A 164 10.18 15.39 11.73
C SER A 164 9.72 14.46 12.86
N ALA A 165 10.22 13.21 12.86
CA ALA A 165 10.03 12.27 13.96
C ALA A 165 10.75 12.69 15.25
N ALA A 166 11.93 13.29 15.14
CA ALA A 166 12.73 13.74 16.28
C ALA A 166 12.82 15.27 16.36
N LEU A 167 13.30 15.79 17.49
CA LEU A 167 13.50 17.22 17.72
C LEU A 167 14.55 17.81 16.78
N GLY A 168 14.34 19.07 16.38
CA GLY A 168 15.31 19.81 15.55
C GLY A 168 16.67 20.01 16.19
N ALA A 169 16.72 20.06 17.53
CA ALA A 169 17.95 20.12 18.30
C ALA A 169 18.88 18.90 18.08
N ARG A 170 18.34 17.76 17.62
CA ARG A 170 19.10 16.55 17.27
C ARG A 170 19.62 16.55 15.82
N HIS A 171 19.53 17.68 15.11
CA HIS A 171 19.93 17.82 13.69
C HIS A 171 19.20 16.87 12.72
N THR A 172 17.97 16.47 13.04
CA THR A 172 17.11 15.71 12.13
C THR A 172 16.63 16.61 10.99
N ALA A 173 16.79 16.12 9.75
CA ALA A 173 16.33 16.81 8.55
C ALA A 173 14.80 17.02 8.60
N PRO A 174 14.31 18.24 8.30
CA PRO A 174 12.88 18.50 8.21
C PRO A 174 12.29 17.94 6.92
N GLU A 175 11.00 17.60 6.95
CA GLU A 175 10.20 17.23 5.77
C GLU A 175 9.44 18.43 5.17
N SER A 176 9.35 19.56 5.88
CA SER A 176 8.74 20.79 5.36
C SER A 176 9.48 22.06 5.80
N TRP A 177 9.44 23.09 4.95
CA TRP A 177 9.90 24.46 5.18
C TRP A 177 8.80 25.46 4.86
N VAL A 178 8.84 26.64 5.47
CA VAL A 178 8.11 27.82 5.00
C VAL A 178 9.07 28.83 4.43
N LEU A 179 8.64 29.60 3.42
CA LEU A 179 9.44 30.61 2.75
C LEU A 179 8.64 31.92 2.67
N ASP A 180 9.07 32.96 3.36
CA ASP A 180 8.34 34.24 3.48
C ASP A 180 9.18 35.43 3.03
N LYS A 181 8.64 36.25 2.12
CA LYS A 181 9.26 37.45 1.58
C LYS A 181 8.98 38.71 2.43
N ARG A 182 7.90 38.70 3.22
CA ARG A 182 7.45 39.83 4.05
C ARG A 182 7.94 39.69 5.49
N ALA A 183 7.15 39.09 6.37
CA ALA A 183 7.44 38.86 7.77
C ALA A 183 7.09 37.41 8.11
N MET A 184 7.79 36.77 9.04
CA MET A 184 7.49 35.38 9.38
C MET A 184 6.06 35.26 9.93
N TYR A 185 5.40 34.13 9.66
CA TYR A 185 4.02 33.83 10.08
C TYR A 185 3.72 34.07 11.57
N PHE A 186 4.73 33.97 12.45
CA PHE A 186 4.60 34.19 13.89
C PHE A 186 4.80 35.66 14.33
N ASP A 187 5.17 36.59 13.43
CA ASP A 187 5.36 38.00 13.77
C ASP A 187 4.04 38.77 13.63
N GLY A 188 3.27 38.84 14.71
CA GLY A 188 1.97 39.53 14.74
C GLY A 188 2.03 41.05 14.55
N ARG A 189 3.22 41.65 14.47
CA ARG A 189 3.40 43.11 14.35
C ARG A 189 3.40 43.60 12.90
N ALA A 190 3.62 42.72 11.93
CA ALA A 190 3.67 43.07 10.51
C ALA A 190 2.98 41.99 9.65
N PRO A 191 2.49 42.33 8.45
CA PRO A 191 1.86 41.35 7.58
C PRO A 191 2.89 40.33 7.06
N SER A 192 2.54 39.05 7.14
CA SER A 192 3.28 37.93 6.54
C SER A 192 2.72 37.58 5.15
N ASP A 193 3.44 36.77 4.39
CA ASP A 193 2.89 36.20 3.15
C ASP A 193 1.69 35.30 3.46
N LEU A 194 1.73 34.55 4.57
CA LEU A 194 0.59 33.75 5.04
C LEU A 194 -0.62 34.61 5.42
N GLU A 195 -0.44 35.70 6.20
CA GLU A 195 -1.54 36.61 6.55
C GLU A 195 -2.15 37.26 5.30
N THR A 196 -1.31 37.60 4.32
CA THR A 196 -1.76 38.14 3.04
C THR A 196 -2.58 37.08 2.29
N LEU A 197 -2.05 35.86 2.16
CA LEU A 197 -2.72 34.73 1.52
C LEU A 197 -4.10 34.47 2.12
N LEU A 198 -4.18 34.37 3.45
CA LEU A 198 -5.44 34.11 4.17
C LEU A 198 -6.46 35.25 4.01
N ASN A 199 -6.00 36.50 3.93
CA ASN A 199 -6.88 37.63 3.68
C ASN A 199 -7.38 37.67 2.22
N THR A 200 -6.55 37.37 1.23
CA THR A 200 -6.85 37.70 -0.17
C THR A 200 -7.18 36.50 -1.07
N TYR A 201 -6.85 35.27 -0.68
CA TYR A 201 -7.09 34.10 -1.52
C TYR A 201 -8.59 33.78 -1.64
N ASP A 202 -9.03 33.48 -2.86
CA ASP A 202 -10.39 33.05 -3.16
C ASP A 202 -10.51 31.53 -2.99
N PHE A 203 -10.91 31.11 -1.80
CA PHE A 203 -11.13 29.71 -1.48
C PHE A 203 -12.41 29.14 -2.08
N GLU A 204 -13.37 29.99 -2.46
CA GLU A 204 -14.64 29.53 -3.05
C GLU A 204 -14.43 29.13 -4.51
N ALA A 205 -13.52 29.80 -5.22
CA ALA A 205 -13.08 29.39 -6.56
C ALA A 205 -12.18 28.12 -6.58
N ALA A 206 -11.79 27.59 -5.41
CA ALA A 206 -10.90 26.43 -5.28
C ALA A 206 -11.46 25.33 -4.36
N PRO A 207 -12.64 24.74 -4.68
CA PRO A 207 -13.30 23.76 -3.81
C PRO A 207 -12.45 22.51 -3.52
N HIS A 208 -11.56 22.13 -4.43
CA HIS A 208 -10.63 21.02 -4.25
C HIS A 208 -9.70 21.20 -3.04
N LEU A 209 -9.28 22.42 -2.70
CA LEU A 209 -8.43 22.69 -1.53
C LEU A 209 -9.14 22.43 -0.21
N LYS A 210 -10.44 22.70 -0.14
CA LYS A 210 -11.27 22.43 1.04
C LYS A 210 -11.35 20.93 1.29
N GLU A 211 -11.53 20.15 0.23
CA GLU A 211 -11.57 18.70 0.30
C GLU A 211 -10.21 18.12 0.67
N GLN A 212 -9.12 18.53 0.01
CA GLN A 212 -7.75 18.15 0.39
C GLN A 212 -7.44 18.47 1.86
N SER A 213 -7.90 19.62 2.35
CA SER A 213 -7.73 20.00 3.76
C SER A 213 -8.50 19.08 4.70
N ARG A 214 -9.75 18.72 4.37
CA ARG A 214 -10.53 17.73 5.13
C ARG A 214 -9.79 16.40 5.22
N LEU A 215 -9.28 15.92 4.09
CA LEU A 215 -8.52 14.67 3.97
C LEU A 215 -7.23 14.69 4.81
N ALA A 216 -6.40 15.73 4.67
CA ALA A 216 -5.16 15.84 5.43
C ALA A 216 -5.38 16.00 6.93
N ILE A 217 -6.41 16.76 7.35
CA ILE A 217 -6.75 16.86 8.78
C ILE A 217 -7.12 15.48 9.32
N SER A 218 -7.93 14.70 8.58
CA SER A 218 -8.26 13.33 8.96
C SER A 218 -7.00 12.46 9.08
N LEU A 219 -6.09 12.54 8.10
CA LEU A 219 -4.85 11.76 8.10
C LEU A 219 -3.92 12.14 9.27
N ILE A 220 -3.76 13.43 9.54
CA ILE A 220 -2.99 13.97 10.66
C ILE A 220 -3.54 13.45 12.00
N ARG A 221 -4.86 13.49 12.18
CA ARG A 221 -5.52 13.00 13.39
C ARG A 221 -5.33 11.49 13.55
N GLU A 222 -5.53 10.73 12.47
CA GLU A 222 -5.46 9.27 12.50
C GLU A 222 -4.05 8.77 12.85
N LEU A 223 -3.03 9.34 12.19
CA LEU A 223 -1.62 9.00 12.41
C LEU A 223 -0.99 9.69 13.62
N GLY A 224 -1.67 10.70 14.18
CA GLY A 224 -1.19 11.52 15.28
C GLY A 224 0.01 12.37 14.91
N THR A 225 0.09 12.83 13.66
CA THR A 225 1.24 13.58 13.15
C THR A 225 1.22 15.02 13.66
N THR A 226 2.23 15.39 14.43
CA THR A 226 2.45 16.77 14.92
C THR A 226 3.73 17.35 14.32
N LYS A 227 4.18 18.53 14.78
CA LYS A 227 5.50 19.06 14.38
C LYS A 227 6.64 18.11 14.76
N TYR A 228 6.60 17.51 15.96
CA TYR A 228 7.61 16.58 16.46
C TYR A 228 6.95 15.30 16.98
N ASN A 229 7.29 14.17 16.37
CA ASN A 229 6.59 12.90 16.62
C ASN A 229 7.42 11.94 17.46
N LEU A 230 7.85 12.44 18.62
CA LEU A 230 8.50 11.61 19.62
C LEU A 230 7.47 10.62 20.13
N ARG A 231 7.84 9.34 20.14
CA ARG A 231 7.01 8.29 20.71
C ARG A 231 7.78 7.64 21.84
N THR A 232 7.04 7.19 22.85
CA THR A 232 7.52 6.29 23.90
C THR A 232 6.49 5.21 24.16
N ALA A 233 6.90 4.23 24.94
CA ALA A 233 6.05 3.18 25.46
C ALA A 233 5.00 3.67 26.49
N ASP A 234 5.22 4.82 27.15
CA ASP A 234 4.28 5.39 28.11
C ASP A 234 3.24 6.28 27.40
N THR A 235 1.96 6.16 27.79
CA THR A 235 0.85 6.88 27.14
C THR A 235 0.37 8.04 28.00
N ALA A 236 -0.25 9.05 27.38
CA ALA A 236 -0.86 10.15 28.14
C ALA A 236 -1.95 9.63 29.10
N ALA A 237 -2.68 8.60 28.69
CA ALA A 237 -3.74 7.99 29.50
C ALA A 237 -3.20 7.33 30.78
N ASN A 238 -2.03 6.67 30.71
CA ASN A 238 -1.41 6.06 31.88
C ASN A 238 -1.05 7.10 32.95
N ILE A 239 -0.60 8.29 32.53
CA ILE A 239 -0.15 9.34 33.44
C ILE A 239 -1.32 10.15 33.97
N LEU A 240 -2.25 10.54 33.09
CA LEU A 240 -3.38 11.38 33.46
C LEU A 240 -4.50 10.58 34.15
N GLY A 241 -4.52 9.25 34.00
CA GLY A 241 -5.57 8.39 34.55
C GLY A 241 -6.95 8.63 33.91
N PRO A 242 -8.00 7.95 34.43
CA PRO A 242 -9.35 8.06 33.90
C PRO A 242 -9.89 9.48 34.04
N LYS A 243 -10.53 9.98 32.97
CA LYS A 243 -11.10 11.33 32.93
C LYS A 243 -12.43 11.38 33.69
N ALA A 244 -12.40 11.92 34.91
CA ALA A 244 -13.59 12.12 35.74
C ALA A 244 -14.14 13.55 35.71
N LYS A 245 -13.34 14.52 35.25
CA LYS A 245 -13.67 15.95 35.23
C LYS A 245 -13.21 16.58 33.90
N LYS A 246 -13.63 17.83 33.67
CA LYS A 246 -13.08 18.67 32.59
C LYS A 246 -11.56 18.77 32.76
N ARG A 247 -10.81 18.57 31.68
CA ARG A 247 -9.34 18.68 31.65
C ARG A 247 -8.92 19.89 30.81
N VAL A 248 -8.06 20.72 31.38
CA VAL A 248 -7.56 21.93 30.72
C VAL A 248 -6.05 21.85 30.59
N LEU A 249 -5.56 21.96 29.35
CA LEU A 249 -4.13 21.96 29.06
C LEU A 249 -3.60 23.39 28.99
N VAL A 250 -2.53 23.67 29.72
CA VAL A 250 -1.74 24.89 29.61
C VAL A 250 -0.43 24.56 28.90
N ILE A 251 -0.24 25.14 27.71
CA ILE A 251 0.90 24.84 26.84
C ILE A 251 2.04 25.81 27.15
N GLY A 252 3.08 25.29 27.80
CA GLY A 252 4.29 26.04 28.11
C GLY A 252 5.18 26.28 26.89
N GLN A 253 5.81 27.44 26.84
CA GLN A 253 6.72 27.86 25.77
C GLN A 253 8.04 28.40 26.33
N VAL A 254 9.10 28.38 25.51
CA VAL A 254 10.37 29.05 25.85
C VAL A 254 10.16 30.56 25.79
N GLU A 255 10.34 31.28 26.89
CA GLU A 255 10.05 32.73 26.95
C GLU A 255 10.91 33.56 25.98
N SER A 256 12.10 33.08 25.63
CA SER A 256 12.98 33.71 24.63
C SER A 256 12.64 33.34 23.18
N ASP A 257 11.55 32.61 22.93
CA ASP A 257 11.13 32.22 21.58
C ASP A 257 10.77 33.45 20.74
N ALA A 258 11.16 33.44 19.47
CA ALA A 258 10.89 34.55 18.55
C ALA A 258 9.38 34.78 18.34
N SER A 259 8.56 33.72 18.39
CA SER A 259 7.11 33.79 18.31
C SER A 259 6.48 34.50 19.52
N ILE A 260 7.05 34.35 20.73
CA ILE A 260 6.64 35.13 21.89
C ILE A 260 7.09 36.57 21.73
N ALA A 261 8.39 36.80 21.49
CA ALA A 261 8.94 38.15 21.38
C ALA A 261 8.26 39.02 20.31
N LYS A 262 7.64 38.40 19.30
CA LYS A 262 7.01 39.08 18.17
C LYS A 262 5.49 38.94 18.10
N GLY A 263 4.90 38.00 18.84
CA GLY A 263 3.46 37.74 18.87
C GLY A 263 2.81 37.98 20.23
N ASN A 264 3.55 38.34 21.27
CA ASN A 264 3.02 38.57 22.62
C ASN A 264 3.10 40.06 23.01
N ALA A 265 2.23 40.89 22.44
CA ALA A 265 2.30 42.34 22.63
C ALA A 265 1.99 42.77 24.08
N ARG A 266 1.22 41.98 24.82
CA ARG A 266 0.80 42.25 26.20
C ARG A 266 1.72 41.66 27.28
N GLY A 267 2.80 40.98 26.88
CA GLY A 267 3.81 40.48 27.83
C GLY A 267 3.37 39.29 28.70
N TRP A 268 2.47 38.43 28.20
CA TRP A 268 2.07 37.21 28.90
C TRP A 268 3.25 36.29 29.18
N THR A 269 3.31 35.73 30.39
CA THR A 269 4.28 34.69 30.76
C THR A 269 3.58 33.34 30.89
N ASN A 270 4.35 32.25 30.98
CA ASN A 270 3.77 30.93 31.23
C ASN A 270 2.99 30.89 32.56
N ASP A 271 3.47 31.61 33.57
CA ASP A 271 2.83 31.70 34.89
C ASP A 271 1.47 32.42 34.82
N LEU A 272 1.42 33.56 34.13
CA LEU A 272 0.16 34.30 33.95
C LEU A 272 -0.86 33.51 33.13
N LEU A 273 -0.39 32.75 32.13
CA LEU A 273 -1.26 31.85 31.37
C LEU A 273 -1.83 30.73 32.24
N LEU A 274 -1.00 30.12 33.09
CA LEU A 274 -1.43 29.07 34.02
C LEU A 274 -2.44 29.61 35.02
N GLN A 275 -2.18 30.79 35.60
CA GLN A 275 -3.09 31.46 36.52
C GLN A 275 -4.45 31.73 35.87
N LEU A 276 -4.45 32.29 34.65
CA LEU A 276 -5.68 32.55 33.90
C LEU A 276 -6.51 31.27 33.69
N ALA A 277 -5.85 30.19 33.28
CA ALA A 277 -6.53 28.91 33.06
C ALA A 277 -7.15 28.35 34.36
N MET A 278 -6.48 28.51 35.50
CA MET A 278 -6.98 28.10 36.82
C MET A 278 -8.17 28.95 37.26
N GLU A 279 -8.09 30.27 37.10
CA GLU A 279 -9.14 31.21 37.48
C GLU A 279 -10.43 30.99 36.67
N GLU A 280 -10.31 30.75 35.36
CA GLU A 280 -11.45 30.51 34.48
C GLU A 280 -12.04 29.10 34.61
N ASN A 281 -11.30 28.15 35.20
CA ASN A 281 -11.69 26.74 35.28
C ASN A 281 -11.47 26.15 36.70
N PRO A 282 -12.14 26.69 37.74
CA PRO A 282 -11.85 26.32 39.15
C PRO A 282 -12.16 24.87 39.51
N SER A 283 -13.04 24.19 38.76
CA SER A 283 -13.43 22.80 38.98
C SER A 283 -12.74 21.79 38.06
N ALA A 284 -11.86 22.26 37.16
CA ALA A 284 -11.20 21.41 36.17
C ALA A 284 -9.88 20.83 36.70
N GLU A 285 -9.45 19.73 36.08
CA GLU A 285 -8.09 19.22 36.23
C GLU A 285 -7.16 20.06 35.32
N ILE A 286 -6.22 20.77 35.93
CA ILE A 286 -5.27 21.63 35.22
C ILE A 286 -4.01 20.82 34.93
N ILE A 287 -3.66 20.72 33.65
CA ILE A 287 -2.48 20.02 33.16
C ILE A 287 -1.52 21.07 32.60
N TYR A 288 -0.31 21.15 33.16
CA TYR A 288 0.74 22.01 32.62
C TYR A 288 1.76 21.17 31.87
N ARG A 289 1.92 21.46 30.58
CA ARG A 289 2.93 20.82 29.72
C ARG A 289 4.03 21.82 29.38
N PRO A 290 5.23 21.74 29.99
CA PRO A 290 6.35 22.58 29.62
C PRO A 290 6.80 22.34 28.17
N HIS A 291 7.51 23.31 27.59
CA HIS A 291 8.07 23.14 26.26
C HIS A 291 9.08 21.97 26.21
N PRO A 292 9.11 21.16 25.15
CA PRO A 292 10.06 20.05 24.95
C PRO A 292 11.51 20.37 25.32
N ASP A 293 12.07 21.49 24.83
CA ASP A 293 13.45 21.89 25.12
C ASP A 293 13.71 22.26 26.60
N VAL A 294 12.68 22.71 27.33
CA VAL A 294 12.79 23.02 28.77
C VAL A 294 12.72 21.75 29.58
N ALA A 295 11.79 20.85 29.23
CA ALA A 295 11.65 19.55 29.85
C ALA A 295 12.86 18.64 29.62
N ALA A 296 13.46 18.67 28.42
CA ALA A 296 14.70 17.98 28.09
C ALA A 296 15.97 18.61 28.72
N GLY A 297 15.84 19.68 29.52
CA GLY A 297 16.97 20.36 30.17
C GLY A 297 17.89 21.14 29.22
N LEU A 298 17.49 21.34 27.96
CA LEU A 298 18.27 22.05 26.94
C LEU A 298 18.18 23.58 27.09
N ARG A 299 17.22 24.07 27.89
CA ARG A 299 16.99 25.48 28.24
C ARG A 299 16.69 25.61 29.73
N ALA A 300 16.94 26.81 30.30
CA ALA A 300 16.72 27.08 31.71
C ALA A 300 15.23 26.89 32.10
N LYS A 301 14.97 26.26 33.24
CA LYS A 301 13.63 26.18 33.84
C LYS A 301 13.23 27.57 34.34
N GLY A 302 11.98 27.98 34.08
CA GLY A 302 11.39 29.20 34.63
C GLY A 302 11.34 29.17 36.17
N ARG A 303 11.01 30.30 36.79
CA ARG A 303 11.24 30.56 38.23
C ARG A 303 10.32 29.85 39.25
N ASN A 304 9.31 29.08 38.86
CA ASN A 304 8.26 28.67 39.81
C ASN A 304 8.18 27.17 40.12
N THR A 305 7.97 26.89 41.40
CA THR A 305 7.31 25.68 41.92
C THR A 305 5.84 25.67 41.47
N LEU A 306 5.41 24.60 40.80
CA LEU A 306 4.03 24.44 40.36
C LEU A 306 3.07 24.33 41.57
N PRO A 307 1.84 24.88 41.49
CA PRO A 307 0.82 24.68 42.51
C PRO A 307 0.51 23.19 42.72
N VAL A 308 0.16 22.80 43.95
CA VAL A 308 -0.07 21.38 44.35
C VAL A 308 -1.18 20.71 43.53
N ASN A 309 -2.13 21.49 43.00
CA ASN A 309 -3.28 21.01 42.24
C ASN A 309 -3.07 21.01 40.72
N VAL A 310 -1.85 21.18 40.22
CA VAL A 310 -1.51 21.14 38.79
C VAL A 310 -0.78 19.83 38.45
N ILE A 311 -1.27 19.12 37.43
CA ILE A 311 -0.62 17.93 36.91
C ILE A 311 0.51 18.37 35.97
N LEU A 312 1.76 18.07 36.34
CA LEU A 312 2.92 18.30 35.48
C LEU A 312 3.07 17.17 34.47
N LEU A 313 3.03 17.52 33.18
CA LEU A 313 3.32 16.60 32.07
C LEU A 313 4.68 16.94 31.44
N ASP A 314 5.77 16.60 32.13
CA ASP A 314 7.15 16.94 31.75
C ASP A 314 7.85 15.91 30.86
N LYS A 315 7.27 14.71 30.67
CA LYS A 315 7.79 13.72 29.71
C LYS A 315 7.55 14.20 28.28
N VAL A 316 8.62 14.58 27.60
CA VAL A 316 8.61 15.18 26.26
C VAL A 316 8.14 14.20 25.19
N GLU A 317 8.36 12.92 25.45
CA GLU A 317 8.12 11.81 24.54
C GLU A 317 6.66 11.35 24.49
N ILE A 318 5.78 11.94 25.31
CA ILE A 318 4.34 11.69 25.26
C ILE A 318 3.75 12.42 24.08
N SER A 319 3.04 11.70 23.24
CA SER A 319 2.37 12.25 22.06
C SER A 319 1.39 13.35 22.44
N LEU A 320 1.52 14.54 21.82
CA LEU A 320 0.55 15.63 21.97
C LEU A 320 -0.85 15.24 21.50
N ARG A 321 -0.95 14.38 20.48
CA ARG A 321 -2.22 13.85 20.00
C ARG A 321 -3.01 13.14 21.11
N GLU A 322 -2.36 12.25 21.85
CA GLU A 322 -3.01 11.53 22.96
C GLU A 322 -3.46 12.50 24.07
N VAL A 323 -2.72 13.59 24.28
CA VAL A 323 -3.14 14.63 25.22
C VAL A 323 -4.37 15.37 24.70
N PHE A 324 -4.41 15.72 23.41
CA PHE A 324 -5.56 16.41 22.80
C PHE A 324 -6.84 15.58 22.87
N ASP A 325 -6.74 14.26 22.70
CA ASP A 325 -7.88 13.35 22.81
C ASP A 325 -8.44 13.26 24.25
N LEU A 326 -7.67 13.69 25.27
CA LEU A 326 -8.04 13.61 26.69
C LEU A 326 -8.46 14.95 27.31
N ILE A 327 -8.29 16.09 26.62
CA ILE A 327 -8.57 17.43 27.16
C ILE A 327 -9.81 18.04 26.52
N ASP A 328 -10.39 19.05 27.17
CA ASP A 328 -11.57 19.77 26.66
C ASP A 328 -11.22 21.17 26.16
N HIS A 329 -10.13 21.74 26.68
CA HIS A 329 -9.75 23.13 26.41
C HIS A 329 -8.22 23.26 26.52
N ALA A 330 -7.60 23.97 25.58
CA ALA A 330 -6.20 24.34 25.63
C ALA A 330 -6.00 25.87 25.76
N TYR A 331 -5.05 26.27 26.58
CA TYR A 331 -4.59 27.66 26.75
C TYR A 331 -3.17 27.79 26.21
N THR A 332 -2.91 28.84 25.43
CA THR A 332 -1.62 29.08 24.77
C THR A 332 -1.34 30.56 24.57
N ILE A 333 -0.06 30.94 24.48
CA ILE A 333 0.36 32.30 24.10
C ILE A 333 0.45 32.39 22.58
N THR A 334 1.41 31.69 21.98
CA THR A 334 1.65 31.67 20.52
C THR A 334 2.04 30.28 19.99
N SER A 335 1.93 29.23 20.81
CA SER A 335 2.41 27.89 20.45
C SER A 335 1.70 27.34 19.21
N LEU A 336 2.44 26.66 18.33
CA LEU A 336 1.87 25.89 17.23
C LEU A 336 0.90 24.81 17.74
N SER A 337 1.16 24.26 18.93
CA SER A 337 0.30 23.22 19.51
C SER A 337 -1.11 23.69 19.85
N GLY A 338 -1.35 25.01 19.92
CA GLY A 338 -2.71 25.54 19.92
C GLY A 338 -3.43 25.34 18.58
N PHE A 339 -2.74 25.48 17.45
CA PHE A 339 -3.32 25.13 16.14
C PHE A 339 -3.54 23.63 16.03
N GLU A 340 -2.58 22.81 16.48
CA GLU A 340 -2.73 21.35 16.48
C GLU A 340 -3.95 20.92 17.33
N ALA A 341 -4.19 21.57 18.48
CA ALA A 341 -5.39 21.34 19.28
C ALA A 341 -6.69 21.68 18.51
N LEU A 342 -6.71 22.77 17.73
CA LEU A 342 -7.85 23.09 16.85
C LEU A 342 -8.11 22.01 15.79
N LEU A 343 -7.04 21.45 15.20
CA LEU A 343 -7.17 20.34 14.24
C LEU A 343 -7.82 19.10 14.87
N HIS A 344 -7.65 18.91 16.18
CA HIS A 344 -8.28 17.85 16.96
C HIS A 344 -9.68 18.22 17.49
N GLY A 345 -10.19 19.42 17.19
CA GLY A 345 -11.50 19.89 17.64
C GLY A 345 -11.54 20.38 19.10
N VAL A 346 -10.38 20.60 19.72
CA VAL A 346 -10.29 21.14 21.09
C VAL A 346 -10.55 22.64 21.06
N LYS A 347 -11.29 23.17 22.05
CA LYS A 347 -11.46 24.61 22.22
C LYS A 347 -10.12 25.25 22.61
N VAL A 348 -9.74 26.37 21.99
CA VAL A 348 -8.45 27.02 22.25
C VAL A 348 -8.63 28.48 22.62
N THR A 349 -8.08 28.86 23.78
CA THR A 349 -7.92 30.26 24.20
C THR A 349 -6.50 30.71 23.92
N VAL A 350 -6.37 31.85 23.22
CA VAL A 350 -5.10 32.39 22.75
C VAL A 350 -4.90 33.79 23.33
N VAL A 351 -3.81 33.97 24.08
CA VAL A 351 -3.52 35.27 24.72
C VAL A 351 -2.54 36.15 23.94
N GLY A 352 -1.84 35.58 22.96
CA GLY A 352 -0.96 36.29 22.02
C GLY A 352 -1.56 36.40 20.62
N ALA A 353 -0.69 36.54 19.60
CA ALA A 353 -1.04 36.71 18.20
C ALA A 353 -0.33 35.71 17.26
N PRO A 354 -0.49 34.39 17.45
CA PRO A 354 -0.01 33.41 16.48
C PRO A 354 -0.75 33.52 15.14
N PHE A 355 -0.27 32.85 14.11
CA PHE A 355 -0.82 32.97 12.73
C PHE A 355 -2.29 32.54 12.61
N TYR A 356 -2.76 31.65 13.49
CA TYR A 356 -4.10 31.04 13.46
C TYR A 356 -5.16 31.78 14.29
N ALA A 357 -4.77 32.77 15.09
CA ALA A 357 -5.69 33.61 15.85
C ALA A 357 -6.34 34.70 14.98
N GLY A 358 -7.47 35.28 15.39
CA GLY A 358 -8.11 36.41 14.72
C GLY A 358 -8.91 36.07 13.47
N TRP A 359 -9.20 34.80 13.21
CA TRP A 359 -9.99 34.33 12.07
C TRP A 359 -11.35 33.73 12.46
N GLY A 360 -11.74 33.82 13.73
CA GLY A 360 -13.01 33.28 14.25
C GLY A 360 -12.98 31.87 14.82
N LEU A 361 -11.81 31.23 14.83
CA LEU A 361 -11.66 29.82 15.25
C LEU A 361 -11.17 29.65 16.70
N THR A 362 -10.80 30.75 17.36
CA THR A 362 -10.18 30.77 18.70
C THR A 362 -10.84 31.82 19.60
N ASP A 363 -10.74 31.61 20.91
CA ASP A 363 -11.05 32.62 21.92
C ASP A 363 -9.83 33.52 22.11
N ASP A 364 -9.76 34.61 21.34
CA ASP A 364 -8.62 35.53 21.27
C ASP A 364 -8.71 36.62 22.34
N ARG A 365 -7.67 36.75 23.16
CA ARG A 365 -7.57 37.80 24.20
C ARG A 365 -6.82 39.04 23.73
N GLN A 366 -6.25 39.01 22.52
CA GLN A 366 -5.59 40.14 21.88
C GLN A 366 -6.34 40.53 20.60
N GLU A 367 -6.38 41.82 20.27
CA GLU A 367 -6.99 42.32 19.03
C GLU A 367 -6.12 42.05 17.79
N HIS A 368 -6.79 41.85 16.64
CA HIS A 368 -6.18 41.54 15.35
C HIS A 368 -6.71 42.44 14.21
N PRO A 369 -6.36 43.75 14.18
CA PRO A 369 -6.98 44.70 13.26
C PRO A 369 -6.74 44.43 11.75
N ARG A 370 -5.71 43.64 11.42
CA ARG A 370 -5.36 43.27 10.02
C ARG A 370 -5.99 41.96 9.55
N ARG A 371 -6.62 41.20 10.43
CA ARG A 371 -7.27 39.91 10.11
C ARG A 371 -8.76 40.17 10.07
N GLN A 372 -9.26 40.44 8.87
CA GLN A 372 -10.62 41.00 8.67
C GLN A 372 -11.63 39.97 8.18
N ARG A 373 -11.21 38.72 7.95
CA ARG A 373 -12.06 37.63 7.46
C ARG A 373 -12.35 36.62 8.57
N GLN A 374 -13.52 36.01 8.47
CA GLN A 374 -13.83 34.78 9.17
C GLN A 374 -13.47 33.61 8.24
N LEU A 375 -12.67 32.66 8.73
CA LEU A 375 -12.24 31.50 7.95
C LEU A 375 -12.77 30.21 8.58
N THR A 376 -13.09 29.25 7.73
CA THR A 376 -13.28 27.86 8.19
C THR A 376 -11.93 27.22 8.53
N LEU A 377 -11.95 26.18 9.37
CA LEU A 377 -10.74 25.42 9.72
C LEU A 377 -10.03 24.88 8.47
N GLN A 378 -10.79 24.42 7.47
CA GLN A 378 -10.27 23.90 6.21
C GLN A 378 -9.59 25.01 5.39
N GLN A 379 -10.14 26.22 5.33
CA GLN A 379 -9.51 27.34 4.61
C GLN A 379 -8.21 27.78 5.28
N LEU A 380 -8.21 27.88 6.62
CA LEU A 380 -6.99 28.19 7.37
C LEU A 380 -5.93 27.11 7.18
N PHE A 381 -6.32 25.83 7.21
CA PHE A 381 -5.44 24.70 6.95
C PHE A 381 -4.90 24.71 5.51
N ALA A 382 -5.74 24.94 4.49
CA ALA A 382 -5.31 25.04 3.10
C ALA A 382 -4.22 26.10 2.93
N GLY A 383 -4.44 27.29 3.50
CA GLY A 383 -3.44 28.35 3.49
C GLY A 383 -2.14 27.95 4.19
N ALA A 384 -2.24 27.41 5.41
CA ALA A 384 -1.08 27.15 6.26
C ALA A 384 -0.29 25.86 5.92
N TYR A 385 -0.95 24.80 5.47
CA TYR A 385 -0.33 23.47 5.26
C TYR A 385 -0.20 23.09 3.79
N ILE A 386 -1.02 23.63 2.88
CA ILE A 386 -0.98 23.26 1.45
C ILE A 386 -0.29 24.36 0.63
N LEU A 387 -0.74 25.61 0.76
CA LEU A 387 -0.28 26.69 -0.12
C LEU A 387 1.02 27.37 0.35
N TYR A 388 1.21 27.53 1.65
CA TYR A 388 2.34 28.29 2.22
C TYR A 388 3.65 27.50 2.37
N PRO A 389 3.66 26.23 2.83
CA PRO A 389 4.90 25.48 3.00
C PRO A 389 5.41 24.86 1.70
N ARG A 390 6.63 24.33 1.78
CA ARG A 390 7.27 23.48 0.78
C ARG A 390 7.65 22.17 1.44
N TYR A 391 7.46 21.07 0.72
CA TYR A 391 7.74 19.73 1.23
C TYR A 391 8.90 19.08 0.51
N ARG A 392 9.68 18.30 1.25
CA ARG A 392 10.83 17.59 0.70
C ARG A 392 10.35 16.45 -0.20
N GLY A 393 10.82 16.42 -1.43
CA GLY A 393 10.48 15.36 -2.39
C GLY A 393 9.10 15.52 -3.05
N ALA A 394 8.42 16.65 -2.82
CA ALA A 394 7.23 17.02 -3.57
C ALA A 394 7.55 17.09 -5.07
N PRO A 395 6.68 16.55 -5.96
CA PRO A 395 6.71 16.89 -7.37
C PRO A 395 6.70 18.42 -7.54
N GLU A 396 7.34 18.91 -8.61
CA GLU A 396 7.50 20.36 -8.82
C GLU A 396 6.12 21.05 -8.84
N GLY A 397 5.84 21.85 -7.81
CA GLY A 397 4.58 22.58 -7.66
C GLY A 397 3.43 21.85 -6.97
N ASP A 398 3.58 20.57 -6.55
CA ASP A 398 2.50 19.80 -5.91
C ASP A 398 2.73 19.64 -4.39
N ASN A 399 2.30 20.66 -3.64
CA ASN A 399 2.38 20.65 -2.19
C ASN A 399 1.37 19.71 -1.52
N TRP A 400 0.31 19.28 -2.22
CA TRP A 400 -0.66 18.34 -1.67
C TRP A 400 -0.01 16.95 -1.53
N VAL A 401 0.60 16.46 -2.61
CA VAL A 401 1.43 15.24 -2.58
C VAL A 401 2.57 15.39 -1.59
N GLY A 402 3.22 16.56 -1.57
CA GLY A 402 4.28 16.88 -0.63
C GLY A 402 3.87 16.76 0.84
N LEU A 403 2.70 17.25 1.20
CA LEU A 403 2.15 17.15 2.56
C LEU A 403 1.87 15.69 2.94
N VAL A 404 1.21 14.93 2.06
CA VAL A 404 0.95 13.49 2.28
C VAL A 404 2.27 12.73 2.45
N ALA A 405 3.26 13.00 1.59
CA ALA A 405 4.59 12.41 1.68
C ALA A 405 5.24 12.73 3.04
N ALA A 406 5.21 13.99 3.47
CA ALA A 406 5.77 14.40 4.76
C ALA A 406 5.07 13.70 5.93
N ILE A 407 3.74 13.55 5.91
CA ILE A 407 3.00 12.86 6.96
C ILE A 407 3.43 11.38 7.06
N LEU A 408 3.47 10.66 5.92
CA LEU A 408 3.90 9.26 5.88
C LEU A 408 5.37 9.10 6.30
N ALA A 409 6.22 10.00 5.82
CA ALA A 409 7.64 10.03 6.08
C ALA A 409 7.95 10.23 7.57
N VAL A 410 7.32 11.24 8.19
CA VAL A 410 7.48 11.53 9.62
C VAL A 410 6.93 10.39 10.47
N THR A 411 5.78 9.84 10.10
CA THR A 411 5.15 8.74 10.85
C THR A 411 6.00 7.47 10.77
N GLY A 412 6.47 7.10 9.58
CA GLY A 412 7.36 5.94 9.39
C GLY A 412 8.69 6.11 10.12
N ASP A 413 9.25 7.32 10.15
CA ASP A 413 10.46 7.60 10.93
C ASP A 413 10.22 7.47 12.43
N ALA A 414 9.08 7.92 12.94
CA ALA A 414 8.74 7.80 14.36
C ALA A 414 8.63 6.33 14.78
N GLU A 415 8.04 5.48 13.94
CA GLU A 415 7.99 4.03 14.15
C GLU A 415 9.38 3.40 14.18
N ILE A 416 10.27 3.79 13.25
CA ILE A 416 11.65 3.30 13.21
C ILE A 416 12.40 3.66 14.49
N GLU A 417 12.35 4.93 14.88
CA GLU A 417 13.16 5.44 16.00
C GLU A 417 12.69 4.86 17.34
N LEU A 418 11.38 4.76 17.55
CA LEU A 418 10.83 4.10 18.73
C LEU A 418 11.30 2.64 18.84
N LYS A 419 11.36 1.95 17.70
CA LYS A 419 11.67 0.52 17.67
C LYS A 419 13.14 0.21 17.86
N LYS A 420 14.03 1.04 17.30
CA LYS A 420 15.48 0.93 17.55
C LYS A 420 15.81 1.08 19.03
N ALA A 421 15.14 2.01 19.72
CA ALA A 421 15.34 2.22 21.15
C ALA A 421 15.12 0.93 21.98
N TYR A 422 14.30 -0.01 21.48
CA TYR A 422 14.01 -1.27 22.16
C TYR A 422 14.78 -2.49 21.65
N GLN A 423 15.48 -2.38 20.51
CA GLN A 423 16.29 -3.48 19.95
C GLN A 423 17.72 -3.50 20.49
N ASP A 424 18.30 -2.35 20.83
CA ASP A 424 19.71 -2.26 21.21
C ASP A 424 19.97 -2.69 22.68
N SER A 425 19.07 -2.34 23.61
CA SER A 425 18.98 -2.90 24.97
C SER A 425 17.80 -2.26 25.71
N VAL A 426 17.00 -3.05 26.42
CA VAL A 426 15.99 -2.51 27.35
C VAL A 426 16.59 -2.46 28.75
N SER A 427 16.58 -1.29 29.39
CA SER A 427 17.05 -1.16 30.77
C SER A 427 15.97 -1.57 31.76
N GLU A 428 16.34 -1.93 33.00
CA GLU A 428 15.36 -2.20 34.07
C GLU A 428 14.43 -1.00 34.33
N ASN A 429 14.93 0.24 34.13
CA ASN A 429 14.13 1.45 34.31
C ASN A 429 13.03 1.62 33.24
N ASP A 430 13.26 1.07 32.05
CA ASP A 430 12.32 1.16 30.93
C ASP A 430 11.38 -0.05 30.87
N LEU A 431 11.64 -1.08 31.68
CA LEU A 431 11.01 -2.39 31.59
C LEU A 431 9.48 -2.31 31.70
N GLU A 432 8.98 -1.62 32.72
CA GLU A 432 7.53 -1.47 32.95
C GLU A 432 6.84 -0.74 31.78
N ALA A 433 7.50 0.27 31.22
CA ALA A 433 6.96 1.00 30.07
C ALA A 433 6.91 0.08 28.85
N VAL A 434 8.03 -0.55 28.48
CA VAL A 434 8.10 -1.45 27.31
C VAL A 434 7.10 -2.59 27.44
N TYR A 435 6.98 -3.18 28.63
CA TYR A 435 6.03 -4.25 28.93
C TYR A 435 4.57 -3.84 28.68
N ARG A 436 4.20 -2.60 29.01
CA ARG A 436 2.84 -2.08 28.79
C ARG A 436 2.59 -1.60 27.36
N SER A 437 3.63 -1.55 26.53
CA SER A 437 3.53 -1.07 25.15
C SER A 437 3.27 -2.20 24.16
N ARG A 438 2.91 -1.84 22.92
CA ARG A 438 2.81 -2.79 21.80
C ARG A 438 4.15 -3.41 21.37
N TYR A 439 5.27 -2.91 21.89
CA TYR A 439 6.62 -3.38 21.57
C TYR A 439 7.16 -4.36 22.61
N TRP A 440 6.34 -4.81 23.57
CA TRP A 440 6.71 -5.85 24.53
C TRP A 440 7.38 -7.09 23.89
N PRO A 441 7.08 -7.55 22.65
CA PRO A 441 7.74 -8.71 22.09
C PRO A 441 9.26 -8.51 21.95
N ALA A 442 9.74 -7.27 21.83
CA ALA A 442 11.17 -6.96 21.80
C ALA A 442 11.91 -7.42 23.08
N LEU A 443 11.21 -7.54 24.21
CA LEU A 443 11.77 -8.11 25.46
C LEU A 443 12.18 -9.57 25.31
N LEU A 444 11.57 -10.31 24.37
CA LEU A 444 11.85 -11.73 24.15
C LEU A 444 13.07 -12.01 23.26
N THR A 445 13.75 -10.97 22.79
CA THR A 445 14.94 -11.11 21.95
C THR A 445 16.14 -11.60 22.75
N ASP A 446 17.07 -12.31 22.11
CA ASP A 446 18.24 -12.87 22.79
C ASP A 446 19.12 -11.81 23.47
N GLY A 447 19.13 -10.57 22.95
CA GLY A 447 19.83 -9.43 23.55
C GLY A 447 19.33 -9.04 24.94
N ASN A 448 18.08 -9.39 25.28
CA ASN A 448 17.44 -9.08 26.56
C ASN A 448 17.33 -10.32 27.48
N ARG A 449 18.05 -11.41 27.18
CA ARG A 449 17.92 -12.69 27.92
C ARG A 449 18.24 -12.59 29.41
N GLU A 450 19.22 -11.77 29.79
CA GLU A 450 19.54 -11.53 31.21
C GLU A 450 18.40 -10.80 31.93
N LEU A 451 17.80 -9.80 31.27
CA LEU A 451 16.66 -9.04 31.77
C LEU A 451 15.44 -9.93 32.00
N LEU A 452 15.17 -10.88 31.09
CA LEU A 452 14.11 -11.87 31.26
C LEU A 452 14.32 -12.78 32.48
N ASN A 453 15.54 -12.94 32.97
CA ASN A 453 15.84 -13.72 34.18
C ASN A 453 15.98 -12.85 35.44
N SER A 454 15.80 -11.53 35.32
CA SER A 454 15.94 -10.60 36.45
C SER A 454 14.74 -10.66 37.40
N THR A 455 14.99 -10.36 38.68
CA THR A 455 13.93 -10.15 39.67
C THR A 455 13.04 -8.97 39.30
N ALA A 456 13.57 -7.95 38.62
CA ALA A 456 12.79 -6.81 38.13
C ALA A 456 11.68 -7.25 37.16
N PHE A 457 12.01 -8.12 36.19
CA PHE A 457 11.02 -8.65 35.26
C PHE A 457 9.96 -9.50 35.94
N GLN A 458 10.36 -10.36 36.88
CA GLN A 458 9.42 -11.15 37.67
C GLN A 458 8.45 -10.26 38.46
N GLN A 459 8.95 -9.17 39.07
CA GLN A 459 8.11 -8.20 39.79
C GLN A 459 7.16 -7.44 38.84
N THR A 460 7.63 -7.02 37.67
CA THR A 460 6.77 -6.41 36.64
C THR A 460 5.67 -7.37 36.23
N LEU A 461 5.98 -8.63 35.95
CA LEU A 461 4.98 -9.64 35.60
C LEU A 461 3.97 -9.87 36.73
N GLN A 462 4.40 -9.86 37.99
CA GLN A 462 3.51 -9.97 39.15
C GLN A 462 2.60 -8.74 39.36
N LYS A 463 3.14 -7.53 39.18
CA LYS A 463 2.44 -6.26 39.42
C LYS A 463 1.49 -5.89 38.28
N ALA A 464 1.97 -5.99 37.05
CA ALA A 464 1.23 -5.59 35.84
C ALA A 464 0.35 -6.72 35.29
N GLY A 465 0.72 -7.98 35.55
CA GLY A 465 0.04 -9.16 35.00
C GLY A 465 0.28 -9.34 33.50
N ALA A 466 -0.04 -10.53 32.96
CA ALA A 466 0.22 -10.92 31.58
C ALA A 466 -0.70 -10.29 30.51
N TYR A 467 -1.47 -9.24 30.85
CA TYR A 467 -2.49 -8.67 29.96
C TYR A 467 -1.89 -8.13 28.65
N HIS A 468 -0.74 -7.48 28.69
CA HIS A 468 -0.09 -6.97 27.48
C HIS A 468 0.62 -8.05 26.66
N LEU A 469 1.00 -9.16 27.30
CA LEU A 469 1.64 -10.30 26.62
C LEU A 469 0.64 -11.14 25.81
N VAL A 470 -0.55 -11.36 26.37
CA VAL A 470 -1.59 -12.21 25.74
C VAL A 470 -3.01 -11.67 25.86
N GLY A 471 -3.34 -10.89 26.90
CA GLY A 471 -4.71 -10.50 27.24
C GLY A 471 -5.42 -9.61 26.20
N SER A 472 -4.70 -8.69 25.54
CA SER A 472 -5.26 -7.85 24.48
C SER A 472 -5.39 -8.56 23.12
N ALA A 473 -4.84 -9.77 22.98
CA ALA A 473 -4.87 -10.49 21.71
C ALA A 473 -6.24 -11.18 21.48
N PRO A 474 -6.67 -11.33 20.21
CA PRO A 474 -7.82 -12.17 19.85
C PRO A 474 -7.59 -13.63 20.24
N ARG A 475 -8.66 -14.45 20.33
CA ARG A 475 -8.62 -15.78 20.97
C ARG A 475 -7.51 -16.70 20.44
N SER A 476 -7.38 -16.85 19.11
CA SER A 476 -6.39 -17.77 18.52
C SER A 476 -4.95 -17.30 18.76
N ALA A 477 -4.67 -16.01 18.53
CA ALA A 477 -3.38 -15.41 18.85
C ALA A 477 -3.07 -15.50 20.35
N ARG A 478 -4.05 -15.24 21.22
CA ARG A 478 -3.91 -15.34 22.68
C ARG A 478 -3.53 -16.75 23.12
N SER A 479 -4.24 -17.77 22.59
CA SER A 479 -3.91 -19.17 22.85
C SER A 479 -2.49 -19.47 22.39
N PHE A 480 -2.12 -19.11 21.16
CA PHE A 480 -0.80 -19.44 20.63
C PHE A 480 0.34 -18.71 21.34
N LEU A 481 0.17 -17.42 21.65
CA LEU A 481 1.15 -16.64 22.41
C LEU A 481 1.33 -17.22 23.82
N ALA A 482 0.29 -17.77 24.44
CA ALA A 482 0.43 -18.47 25.71
C ALA A 482 1.32 -19.73 25.60
N TYR A 483 1.14 -20.54 24.54
CA TYR A 483 2.02 -21.68 24.25
C TYR A 483 3.46 -21.23 23.99
N TYR A 484 3.63 -20.20 23.16
CA TYR A 484 4.93 -19.64 22.79
C TYR A 484 5.69 -19.12 24.02
N LEU A 485 5.03 -18.31 24.85
CA LEU A 485 5.62 -17.73 26.05
C LEU A 485 5.86 -18.77 27.15
N ALA A 486 4.95 -19.73 27.33
CA ALA A 486 5.17 -20.84 28.27
C ALA A 486 6.41 -21.65 27.87
N GLY A 487 6.62 -21.92 26.58
CA GLY A 487 7.83 -22.54 26.08
C GLY A 487 9.09 -21.69 26.33
N LYS A 488 9.00 -20.37 26.18
CA LYS A 488 10.10 -19.42 26.47
C LYS A 488 10.46 -19.37 27.95
N PHE A 489 9.48 -19.27 28.84
CA PHE A 489 9.70 -19.21 30.27
C PHE A 489 9.90 -20.58 30.89
N ARG A 490 9.78 -21.67 30.11
CA ARG A 490 9.84 -23.05 30.58
C ARG A 490 10.96 -23.28 31.57
N LYS A 491 12.18 -22.81 31.31
CA LYS A 491 13.37 -23.05 32.15
C LYS A 491 13.57 -22.03 33.29
N ASN A 492 12.59 -21.18 33.59
CA ASN A 492 12.70 -20.09 34.57
C ASN A 492 11.47 -20.05 35.50
N ASP A 493 11.65 -19.62 36.75
CA ASP A 493 10.62 -19.36 37.76
C ASP A 493 9.51 -18.42 37.28
N ASN A 494 9.79 -17.62 36.25
CA ASN A 494 8.79 -16.79 35.57
C ASN A 494 7.62 -17.58 34.97
N LEU A 495 7.80 -18.86 34.62
CA LEU A 495 6.73 -19.70 34.08
C LEU A 495 5.52 -19.75 35.03
N PHE A 496 5.77 -19.99 36.32
CA PHE A 496 4.71 -20.12 37.32
C PHE A 496 3.94 -18.81 37.49
N VAL A 497 4.66 -17.69 37.59
CA VAL A 497 4.06 -16.34 37.68
C VAL A 497 3.24 -16.03 36.42
N PHE A 498 3.77 -16.37 35.25
CA PHE A 498 3.09 -16.19 33.97
C PHE A 498 1.79 -17.00 33.91
N LEU A 499 1.82 -18.30 34.22
CA LEU A 499 0.65 -19.17 34.22
C LEU A 499 -0.43 -18.70 35.20
N LYS A 500 -0.03 -18.20 36.38
CA LYS A 500 -0.96 -17.59 37.35
C LYS A 500 -1.69 -16.38 36.78
N SER A 501 -1.01 -15.60 35.95
CA SER A 501 -1.55 -14.41 35.30
C SER A 501 -2.40 -14.75 34.05
N VAL A 502 -2.01 -15.79 33.30
CA VAL A 502 -2.67 -16.17 32.04
C VAL A 502 -3.91 -17.04 32.24
N ARG A 503 -4.01 -17.82 33.33
CA ARG A 503 -5.18 -18.67 33.60
C ARG A 503 -6.50 -17.91 33.69
N ALA A 504 -6.47 -16.61 33.96
CA ALA A 504 -7.64 -15.73 33.97
C ALA A 504 -7.96 -15.11 32.60
N LEU A 505 -7.05 -15.22 31.62
CA LEU A 505 -7.15 -14.60 30.29
C LEU A 505 -7.57 -15.60 29.20
N LEU A 506 -7.34 -16.90 29.42
CA LEU A 506 -7.71 -17.98 28.50
C LEU A 506 -9.05 -18.62 28.90
N PRO A 507 -9.83 -19.13 27.92
CA PRO A 507 -10.88 -20.10 28.20
C PRO A 507 -10.34 -21.27 29.03
N ILE A 508 -11.16 -21.80 29.93
CA ILE A 508 -10.73 -22.81 30.90
C ILE A 508 -10.18 -24.05 30.19
N GLU A 509 -10.79 -24.46 29.08
CA GLU A 509 -10.40 -25.58 28.23
C GLU A 509 -9.04 -25.35 27.56
N ASP A 510 -8.82 -24.17 26.99
CA ASP A 510 -7.56 -23.80 26.32
C ASP A 510 -6.41 -23.79 27.33
N PHE A 511 -6.66 -23.33 28.57
CA PHE A 511 -5.68 -23.39 29.66
C PHE A 511 -5.43 -24.83 30.13
N GLY A 512 -6.48 -25.64 30.25
CA GLY A 512 -6.38 -27.07 30.59
C GLY A 512 -5.53 -27.84 29.58
N GLN A 513 -5.71 -27.57 28.28
CA GLN A 513 -4.91 -28.19 27.22
C GLN A 513 -3.44 -27.73 27.28
N LEU A 514 -3.19 -26.43 27.49
CA LEU A 514 -1.84 -25.92 27.69
C LEU A 514 -1.15 -26.59 28.88
N LEU A 515 -1.85 -26.76 30.01
CA LEU A 515 -1.33 -27.47 31.18
C LEU A 515 -1.06 -28.95 30.89
N SER A 516 -1.96 -29.62 30.16
CA SER A 516 -1.76 -31.01 29.74
C SER A 516 -0.51 -31.16 28.88
N ASP A 517 -0.36 -30.31 27.87
CA ASP A 517 0.78 -30.35 26.96
C ASP A 517 2.09 -30.02 27.69
N LEU A 518 2.07 -29.01 28.57
CA LEU A 518 3.21 -28.69 29.45
C LEU A 518 3.55 -29.85 30.39
N TRP A 519 2.55 -30.49 31.00
CA TRP A 519 2.75 -31.61 31.92
C TRP A 519 3.37 -32.81 31.24
N GLN A 520 2.93 -33.12 30.02
CA GLN A 520 3.51 -34.19 29.21
C GLN A 520 4.96 -33.90 28.81
N MET A 521 5.31 -32.61 28.62
CA MET A 521 6.64 -32.20 28.18
C MET A 521 7.62 -31.96 29.34
N ASP A 522 7.14 -31.49 30.48
CA ASP A 522 7.95 -30.99 31.59
C ASP A 522 7.16 -31.06 32.91
N PRO A 523 6.94 -32.28 33.45
CA PRO A 523 6.17 -32.46 34.67
C PRO A 523 6.92 -31.91 35.88
N ARG A 524 6.34 -30.90 36.56
CA ARG A 524 6.94 -30.28 37.75
C ARG A 524 5.93 -29.98 38.85
N ARG A 525 6.41 -29.83 40.08
CA ARG A 525 5.57 -29.54 41.25
C ARG A 525 4.85 -28.19 41.14
N GLU A 526 5.46 -27.20 40.52
CA GLU A 526 4.91 -25.86 40.37
C GLU A 526 3.63 -25.85 39.51
N LEU A 527 3.43 -26.84 38.65
CA LEU A 527 2.21 -26.97 37.84
C LEU A 527 1.00 -27.49 38.63
N ILE A 528 1.21 -28.09 39.80
CA ILE A 528 0.14 -28.71 40.61
C ILE A 528 -0.92 -27.68 41.01
N GLU A 529 -0.51 -26.50 41.47
CA GLU A 529 -1.45 -25.46 41.88
C GLU A 529 -2.36 -25.01 40.73
N HIS A 530 -1.84 -25.03 39.51
CA HIS A 530 -2.63 -24.72 38.31
C HIS A 530 -3.60 -25.85 37.97
N TRP A 531 -3.21 -27.12 38.16
CA TRP A 531 -4.10 -28.27 38.00
C TRP A 531 -5.22 -28.32 39.04
N ILE A 532 -4.92 -27.99 40.29
CA ILE A 532 -5.94 -27.86 41.35
C ILE A 532 -6.93 -26.76 40.98
N TRP A 533 -6.42 -25.58 40.63
CA TRP A 533 -7.27 -24.46 40.19
C TRP A 533 -8.13 -24.83 38.98
N TYR A 534 -7.57 -25.54 37.99
CA TYR A 534 -8.31 -26.00 36.83
C TYR A 534 -9.40 -27.00 37.23
N SER A 535 -9.11 -27.95 38.12
CA SER A 535 -10.09 -28.92 38.64
C SER A 535 -11.28 -28.22 39.31
N GLU A 536 -10.99 -27.26 40.20
CA GLU A 536 -12.01 -26.48 40.90
C GLU A 536 -12.88 -25.67 39.94
N LYS A 537 -12.28 -25.10 38.88
CA LYS A 537 -13.00 -24.25 37.92
C LYS A 537 -13.73 -25.01 36.82
N SER A 538 -13.21 -26.15 36.39
CA SER A 538 -13.81 -26.98 35.33
C SER A 538 -14.86 -27.97 35.86
N GLY A 539 -14.86 -28.26 37.17
CA GLY A 539 -15.72 -29.30 37.76
C GLY A 539 -15.33 -30.74 37.37
N SER A 540 -14.22 -30.93 36.64
CA SER A 540 -13.74 -32.23 36.18
C SER A 540 -12.73 -32.83 37.16
N HIS A 541 -13.26 -33.46 38.23
CA HIS A 541 -12.44 -34.10 39.26
C HIS A 541 -11.73 -35.37 38.79
N ALA A 542 -12.21 -36.01 37.72
CA ALA A 542 -11.63 -37.26 37.19
C ALA A 542 -10.25 -37.04 36.52
N PHE A 543 -10.08 -35.96 35.76
CA PHE A 543 -8.84 -35.67 35.02
C PHE A 543 -7.69 -35.24 35.94
N SER A 544 -8.03 -34.52 37.00
CA SER A 544 -7.12 -34.03 38.03
C SER A 544 -6.72 -35.13 39.02
N GLY A 545 -7.61 -36.07 39.32
CA GLY A 545 -7.33 -37.25 40.14
C GLY A 545 -6.25 -38.16 39.54
N ASP A 546 -6.26 -38.43 38.23
CA ASP A 546 -5.23 -39.28 37.59
C ASP A 546 -3.84 -38.60 37.60
N HIS A 547 -3.78 -37.29 37.33
CA HIS A 547 -2.53 -36.52 37.39
C HIS A 547 -2.01 -36.37 38.83
N LEU A 548 -2.87 -36.08 39.82
CA LEU A 548 -2.53 -36.09 41.25
C LEU A 548 -2.10 -37.48 41.75
N ASN A 549 -2.67 -38.56 41.23
CA ASN A 549 -2.30 -39.92 41.60
C ASN A 549 -0.94 -40.31 41.01
N ARG A 550 -0.65 -39.96 39.74
CA ARG A 550 0.68 -40.13 39.13
C ARG A 550 1.77 -39.37 39.90
N LEU A 551 1.41 -38.23 40.49
CA LEU A 551 2.25 -37.41 41.38
C LEU A 551 2.71 -38.12 42.67
N THR A 552 1.95 -39.09 43.18
CA THR A 552 2.30 -39.88 44.37
C THR A 552 3.21 -41.07 44.06
N ARG A 553 3.32 -41.44 42.79
CA ARG A 553 4.24 -42.47 42.29
C ARG A 553 5.54 -41.77 41.86
N SER A 554 6.69 -42.42 42.05
CA SER A 554 8.03 -41.82 41.93
C SER A 554 8.48 -41.47 40.49
N GLU A 555 7.60 -40.94 39.65
CA GLU A 555 7.86 -40.61 38.23
C GLU A 555 8.68 -39.30 38.04
N PHE A 556 8.85 -38.49 39.09
CA PHE A 556 9.70 -37.28 39.06
C PHE A 556 11.20 -37.55 38.91
N LYS A 557 11.65 -38.81 38.96
CA LYS A 557 13.07 -39.14 38.94
C LYS A 557 13.72 -39.07 37.56
N ASN A 558 12.95 -39.02 36.47
CA ASN A 558 13.47 -38.89 35.10
C ASN A 558 12.55 -37.99 34.26
N ALA A 559 12.57 -36.68 34.51
CA ALA A 559 12.05 -35.73 33.53
C ALA A 559 12.96 -35.79 32.29
N ASN A 560 12.56 -36.54 31.27
CA ASN A 560 13.30 -36.56 30.01
C ASN A 560 13.30 -35.15 29.43
N ALA A 561 14.50 -34.60 29.21
CA ALA A 561 14.66 -33.43 28.36
C ALA A 561 13.99 -33.74 27.02
N TYR A 562 12.98 -32.95 26.63
CA TYR A 562 12.39 -33.07 25.30
C TYR A 562 13.51 -33.06 24.25
N PRO A 563 13.47 -33.93 23.22
CA PRO A 563 14.47 -33.89 22.16
C PRO A 563 14.54 -32.47 21.59
N GLU A 564 15.75 -32.00 21.29
CA GLU A 564 15.93 -30.70 20.64
C GLU A 564 15.02 -30.65 19.41
N VAL A 565 14.23 -29.56 19.29
CA VAL A 565 13.45 -29.34 18.08
C VAL A 565 14.44 -29.15 16.93
N SER A 566 14.30 -29.98 15.91
CA SER A 566 15.12 -29.92 14.71
C SER A 566 14.48 -29.00 13.67
N GLU A 567 15.27 -28.52 12.71
CA GLU A 567 14.72 -27.83 11.53
C GLU A 567 13.72 -28.71 10.74
N ALA A 568 13.84 -30.05 10.85
CA ALA A 568 12.94 -30.98 10.20
C ALA A 568 11.52 -30.94 10.80
N ASP A 569 11.36 -30.72 12.11
CA ASP A 569 10.05 -30.61 12.74
C ASP A 569 9.26 -29.40 12.20
N LEU A 570 9.94 -28.26 12.08
CA LEU A 570 9.36 -27.06 11.48
C LEU A 570 9.04 -27.27 10.00
N ALA A 571 9.94 -27.94 9.25
CA ALA A 571 9.68 -28.27 7.85
C ALA A 571 8.43 -29.17 7.70
N VAL A 572 8.19 -30.11 8.62
CA VAL A 572 6.97 -30.94 8.66
C VAL A 572 5.74 -30.09 8.93
N ALA A 573 5.79 -29.17 9.90
CA ALA A 573 4.68 -28.26 10.19
C ALA A 573 4.34 -27.38 8.96
N VAL A 574 5.36 -26.80 8.33
CA VAL A 574 5.22 -25.99 7.10
C VAL A 574 4.69 -26.83 5.94
N HIS A 575 5.15 -28.08 5.80
CA HIS A 575 4.64 -28.99 4.78
C HIS A 575 3.14 -29.30 4.98
N LYS A 576 2.71 -29.57 6.22
CA LYS A 576 1.28 -29.75 6.55
C LYS A 576 0.46 -28.50 6.21
N LEU A 577 0.95 -27.32 6.57
CA LEU A 577 0.33 -26.03 6.25
C LEU A 577 0.21 -25.80 4.72
N ASN A 578 1.28 -26.07 3.98
CA ASN A 578 1.32 -25.93 2.52
C ASN A 578 0.35 -26.87 1.80
N ASN A 579 0.00 -27.99 2.44
CA ASN A 579 -1.01 -28.95 2.01
C ASN A 579 -2.38 -28.75 2.70
N ARG A 580 -2.61 -27.60 3.34
CA ARG A 580 -3.89 -27.20 3.96
C ARG A 580 -4.40 -28.16 5.06
N LYS A 581 -3.51 -28.94 5.67
CA LYS A 581 -3.78 -29.72 6.90
C LYS A 581 -3.61 -28.81 8.12
N LEU A 582 -4.53 -27.85 8.28
CA LEU A 582 -4.36 -26.74 9.22
C LEU A 582 -4.30 -27.18 10.69
N GLU A 583 -5.16 -28.13 11.10
CA GLU A 583 -5.17 -28.65 12.48
C GLU A 583 -3.88 -29.39 12.83
N ASP A 584 -3.40 -30.24 11.92
CA ASP A 584 -2.14 -30.97 12.10
C ASP A 584 -0.93 -30.04 12.16
N ALA A 585 -0.93 -28.99 11.33
CA ALA A 585 0.11 -27.96 11.33
C ALA A 585 0.07 -27.15 12.64
N GLU A 586 -1.13 -26.79 13.11
CA GLU A 586 -1.33 -26.06 14.35
C GLU A 586 -0.80 -26.84 15.56
N LYS A 587 -1.14 -28.13 15.66
CA LYS A 587 -0.67 -29.02 16.71
C LYS A 587 0.85 -29.12 16.73
N GLU A 588 1.46 -29.25 15.55
CA GLU A 588 2.92 -29.30 15.39
C GLU A 588 3.58 -27.99 15.83
N LEU A 589 3.04 -26.84 15.41
CA LEU A 589 3.56 -25.52 15.78
C LEU A 589 3.44 -25.25 17.28
N LYS A 590 2.33 -25.65 17.92
CA LYS A 590 2.13 -25.53 19.37
C LYS A 590 3.16 -26.37 20.15
N ARG A 591 3.42 -27.61 19.69
CA ARG A 591 4.47 -28.49 20.24
C ARG A 591 5.86 -27.86 20.14
N ILE A 592 6.21 -27.35 18.95
CA ILE A 592 7.47 -26.67 18.68
C ILE A 592 7.63 -25.43 19.58
N ALA A 593 6.56 -24.63 19.70
CA ALA A 593 6.54 -23.44 20.54
C ALA A 593 6.79 -23.77 22.02
N LEU A 594 6.14 -24.80 22.57
CA LEU A 594 6.32 -25.25 23.96
C LEU A 594 7.70 -25.82 24.26
N ALA A 595 8.39 -26.36 23.25
CA ALA A 595 9.77 -26.79 23.42
C ALA A 595 10.74 -25.61 23.62
N GLY A 596 10.26 -24.37 23.45
CA GLY A 596 11.05 -23.15 23.62
C GLY A 596 11.85 -22.76 22.39
N ALA A 597 11.58 -23.39 21.24
CA ALA A 597 12.23 -23.06 19.97
C ALA A 597 11.92 -21.61 19.58
N PHE A 598 12.95 -20.89 19.13
CA PHE A 598 12.81 -19.56 18.57
C PHE A 598 12.99 -19.64 17.07
N ALA A 599 11.91 -19.43 16.32
CA ALA A 599 12.00 -19.19 14.89
C ALA A 599 10.88 -18.23 14.51
N GLU A 600 11.24 -17.16 13.81
CA GLU A 600 10.30 -16.22 13.19
C GLU A 600 9.26 -16.93 12.31
N ASP A 601 9.69 -18.03 11.66
CA ASP A 601 8.84 -18.90 10.85
C ASP A 601 7.68 -19.52 11.65
N ILE A 602 7.81 -19.73 12.97
CA ILE A 602 6.73 -20.27 13.81
C ILE A 602 5.56 -19.28 13.90
N LEU A 603 5.85 -18.02 14.19
CA LEU A 603 4.84 -16.95 14.25
C LEU A 603 4.24 -16.69 12.89
N TRP A 604 5.06 -16.68 11.83
CA TRP A 604 4.60 -16.55 10.46
C TRP A 604 3.65 -17.68 10.05
N SER A 605 4.03 -18.94 10.30
CA SER A 605 3.21 -20.10 9.97
C SER A 605 1.89 -20.11 10.72
N TYR A 606 1.87 -19.74 12.00
CA TYR A 606 0.61 -19.66 12.75
C TYR A 606 -0.26 -18.46 12.33
N ALA A 607 0.36 -17.33 11.99
CA ALA A 607 -0.36 -16.20 11.41
C ALA A 607 -1.02 -16.58 10.08
N GLU A 608 -0.33 -17.37 9.24
CA GLU A 608 -0.89 -17.92 8.00
C GLU A 608 -2.05 -18.89 8.26
N ILE A 609 -1.98 -19.73 9.31
CA ILE A 609 -3.14 -20.56 9.74
C ILE A 609 -4.33 -19.67 10.12
N CYS A 610 -4.10 -18.62 10.91
CA CYS A 610 -5.15 -17.68 11.32
C CYS A 610 -5.77 -17.01 10.09
N ARG A 611 -4.94 -16.54 9.15
CA ARG A 611 -5.40 -15.94 7.89
C ARG A 611 -6.23 -16.91 7.07
N LEU A 612 -5.79 -18.17 6.94
CA LEU A 612 -6.54 -19.21 6.23
C LEU A 612 -7.88 -19.53 6.92
N ARG A 613 -7.98 -19.39 8.24
CA ARG A 613 -9.24 -19.54 8.99
C ARG A 613 -10.09 -18.26 9.10
N PHE A 614 -9.80 -17.22 8.29
CA PHE A 614 -10.47 -15.92 8.35
C PHE A 614 -10.29 -15.16 9.69
N ASP A 615 -9.36 -15.57 10.55
CA ASP A 615 -9.01 -14.87 11.79
C ASP A 615 -7.90 -13.84 11.52
N PHE A 616 -8.24 -12.83 10.70
CA PHE A 616 -7.35 -11.71 10.37
C PHE A 616 -6.87 -10.92 11.59
N PRO A 617 -7.71 -10.68 12.62
CA PRO A 617 -7.25 -10.02 13.86
C PRO A 617 -6.11 -10.81 14.54
N SER A 618 -6.23 -12.14 14.67
CA SER A 618 -5.14 -12.95 15.22
C SER A 618 -3.90 -12.94 14.32
N ALA A 619 -4.09 -13.06 13.00
CA ALA A 619 -2.99 -13.04 12.04
C ALA A 619 -2.18 -11.73 12.14
N LYS A 620 -2.86 -10.59 12.16
CA LYS A 620 -2.26 -9.26 12.34
C LYS A 620 -1.50 -9.18 13.66
N CYS A 621 -2.11 -9.57 14.77
CA CYS A 621 -1.48 -9.53 16.09
C CYS A 621 -0.16 -10.33 16.11
N LEU A 622 -0.14 -11.53 15.53
CA LEU A 622 1.05 -12.37 15.45
C LEU A 622 2.11 -11.80 14.51
N LEU A 623 1.71 -11.21 13.38
CA LEU A 623 2.63 -10.56 12.44
C LEU A 623 3.22 -9.27 13.02
N GLU A 624 2.46 -8.50 13.78
CA GLU A 624 2.96 -7.33 14.52
C GLU A 624 3.94 -7.73 15.62
N ALA A 625 3.66 -8.84 16.32
CA ALA A 625 4.57 -9.41 17.30
C ALA A 625 5.86 -9.90 16.63
N LEU A 626 5.75 -10.62 15.51
CA LEU A 626 6.88 -11.05 14.69
C LEU A 626 7.71 -9.87 14.18
N HIS A 627 7.05 -8.85 13.63
CA HIS A 627 7.71 -7.65 13.17
C HIS A 627 8.43 -6.97 14.34
N SER A 628 7.85 -6.98 15.54
CA SER A 628 8.43 -6.42 16.78
C SER A 628 9.67 -7.17 17.26
N LEU A 629 9.68 -8.50 17.13
CA LEU A 629 10.84 -9.33 17.39
C LEU A 629 11.98 -9.06 16.41
N ASN A 630 11.68 -9.05 15.10
CA ASN A 630 12.68 -8.85 14.06
C ASN A 630 12.13 -8.06 12.87
N ILE A 631 12.53 -6.78 12.77
CA ILE A 631 12.07 -5.88 11.71
C ILE A 631 12.64 -6.17 10.34
N TRP A 632 13.73 -6.92 10.27
CA TRP A 632 14.44 -7.20 9.02
C TRP A 632 14.00 -8.53 8.43
N TRP A 633 13.48 -9.44 9.26
CA TRP A 633 12.99 -10.75 8.83
C TRP A 633 11.83 -10.59 7.86
N ARG A 634 12.06 -11.03 6.61
CA ARG A 634 11.13 -10.94 5.47
C ARG A 634 10.29 -9.66 5.46
N ARG A 635 10.87 -8.52 5.83
CA ARG A 635 10.16 -7.29 6.22
C ARG A 635 9.07 -6.84 5.25
N GLY A 636 9.35 -6.93 3.94
CA GLY A 636 8.38 -6.54 2.92
C GLY A 636 7.21 -7.50 2.79
N ALA A 637 7.39 -8.79 3.11
CA ALA A 637 6.29 -9.75 3.20
C ALA A 637 5.50 -9.54 4.50
N VAL A 638 6.17 -9.40 5.65
CA VAL A 638 5.50 -9.17 6.94
C VAL A 638 4.65 -7.91 6.93
N LEU A 639 5.20 -6.77 6.51
CA LEU A 639 4.44 -5.53 6.42
C LEU A 639 3.31 -5.61 5.38
N SER A 640 3.51 -6.35 4.29
CA SER A 640 2.44 -6.58 3.30
C SER A 640 1.28 -7.35 3.92
N GLU A 641 1.55 -8.39 4.71
CA GLU A 641 0.50 -9.18 5.36
C GLU A 641 -0.18 -8.42 6.51
N ILE A 642 0.57 -7.60 7.28
CA ILE A 642 -0.02 -6.71 8.29
C ILE A 642 -0.97 -5.72 7.62
N LEU A 643 -0.56 -5.15 6.48
CA LEU A 643 -1.40 -4.22 5.72
C LEU A 643 -2.67 -4.91 5.23
N THR A 644 -2.55 -6.08 4.60
CA THR A 644 -3.70 -6.88 4.17
C THR A 644 -4.64 -7.17 5.35
N ALA A 645 -4.12 -7.70 6.45
CA ALA A 645 -4.94 -8.03 7.61
C ALA A 645 -5.60 -6.80 8.26
N SER A 646 -4.92 -5.64 8.27
CA SER A 646 -5.48 -4.37 8.76
C SER A 646 -6.63 -3.87 7.90
N VAL A 647 -6.51 -3.98 6.57
CA VAL A 647 -7.59 -3.65 5.63
C VAL A 647 -8.77 -4.62 5.82
N MET A 648 -8.50 -5.92 5.95
CA MET A 648 -9.52 -6.94 6.18
C MET A 648 -10.30 -6.74 7.49
N GLU A 649 -9.64 -6.24 8.54
CA GLU A 649 -10.27 -5.88 9.82
C GLU A 649 -11.06 -4.56 9.74
N GLY A 650 -10.88 -3.77 8.68
CA GLY A 650 -11.39 -2.39 8.60
C GLY A 650 -10.62 -1.40 9.48
N SER A 651 -9.43 -1.76 9.96
CA SER A 651 -8.55 -0.86 10.73
C SER A 651 -7.72 0.02 9.79
N ASN A 652 -8.35 1.10 9.31
CA ASN A 652 -7.71 2.08 8.45
C ASN A 652 -6.45 2.70 9.09
N LYS A 653 -6.47 2.90 10.42
CA LYS A 653 -5.33 3.43 11.17
C LYS A 653 -4.10 2.56 11.02
N ASP A 654 -4.25 1.26 11.27
CA ASP A 654 -3.13 0.33 11.26
C ASP A 654 -2.63 0.08 9.84
N ALA A 655 -3.54 0.12 8.85
CA ALA A 655 -3.18 0.15 7.44
C ALA A 655 -2.31 1.37 7.11
N LEU A 656 -2.70 2.58 7.53
CA LEU A 656 -1.92 3.80 7.29
C LEU A 656 -0.58 3.83 8.04
N LEU A 657 -0.53 3.31 9.27
CA LEU A 657 0.73 3.14 10.02
C LEU A 657 1.66 2.16 9.31
N THR A 658 1.12 1.05 8.83
CA THR A 658 1.86 0.02 8.09
C THR A 658 2.36 0.57 6.76
N LEU A 659 1.55 1.31 6.03
CA LEU A 659 1.96 2.03 4.81
C LEU A 659 3.09 3.02 5.09
N SER A 660 2.99 3.80 6.17
CA SER A 660 4.04 4.73 6.59
C SER A 660 5.35 3.99 6.87
N ALA A 661 5.31 2.85 7.58
CA ALA A 661 6.47 2.00 7.83
C ALA A 661 7.02 1.38 6.53
N MET A 662 6.16 0.88 5.65
CA MET A 662 6.52 0.33 4.35
C MET A 662 7.23 1.37 3.48
N SER A 663 6.85 2.65 3.54
CA SER A 663 7.54 3.71 2.79
C SER A 663 9.02 3.80 3.16
N ARG A 664 9.37 3.49 4.42
CA ARG A 664 10.73 3.55 4.92
C ARG A 664 11.48 2.21 4.84
N PHE A 665 10.78 1.08 4.94
CA PHE A 665 11.39 -0.26 4.99
C PHE A 665 11.26 -1.09 3.72
N SER A 666 10.23 -0.87 2.91
CA SER A 666 9.83 -1.79 1.82
C SER A 666 9.10 -1.04 0.70
N SER A 667 9.70 0.06 0.24
CA SER A 667 9.15 0.90 -0.83
C SER A 667 9.04 0.19 -2.19
N ASP A 668 9.56 -1.02 -2.32
CA ASP A 668 9.45 -1.90 -3.48
C ASP A 668 8.15 -2.73 -3.53
N ARG A 669 7.31 -2.66 -2.49
CA ARG A 669 6.00 -3.35 -2.39
C ARG A 669 4.83 -2.51 -2.91
N LEU A 670 5.05 -1.76 -3.99
CA LEU A 670 4.07 -0.82 -4.56
C LEU A 670 2.74 -1.47 -4.96
N GLN A 671 2.73 -2.72 -5.40
CA GLN A 671 1.49 -3.42 -5.75
C GLN A 671 0.58 -3.60 -4.53
N THR A 672 1.14 -3.93 -3.37
CA THR A 672 0.37 -4.01 -2.12
C THR A 672 -0.15 -2.62 -1.74
N VAL A 673 0.66 -1.58 -1.91
CA VAL A 673 0.23 -0.19 -1.65
C VAL A 673 -0.91 0.22 -2.57
N LEU A 674 -0.87 -0.13 -3.87
CA LEU A 674 -1.93 0.16 -4.84
C LEU A 674 -3.24 -0.55 -4.49
N ALA A 675 -3.14 -1.82 -4.04
CA ALA A 675 -4.31 -2.55 -3.57
C ALA A 675 -4.92 -1.88 -2.34
N ALA A 676 -4.10 -1.53 -1.34
CA ALA A 676 -4.56 -0.88 -0.13
C ALA A 676 -5.06 0.56 -0.37
N GLU A 677 -4.47 1.30 -1.31
CA GLU A 677 -4.90 2.67 -1.66
C GLU A 677 -6.35 2.66 -2.16
N ARG A 678 -6.74 1.68 -2.99
CA ARG A 678 -8.13 1.55 -3.43
C ARG A 678 -9.09 1.38 -2.25
N ASP A 679 -8.72 0.53 -1.30
CA ASP A 679 -9.54 0.24 -0.12
C ASP A 679 -9.57 1.44 0.85
N LEU A 680 -8.44 2.14 1.05
CA LEU A 680 -8.35 3.35 1.86
C LEU A 680 -9.03 4.56 1.22
N ASN A 681 -9.01 4.68 -0.10
CA ASN A 681 -9.71 5.74 -0.82
C ASN A 681 -11.24 5.60 -0.67
N ALA A 682 -11.77 4.39 -0.49
CA ALA A 682 -13.17 4.21 -0.14
C ALA A 682 -13.51 4.81 1.24
N ALA A 683 -12.59 4.73 2.20
CA ALA A 683 -12.80 5.25 3.56
C ALA A 683 -12.56 6.76 3.67
N TYR A 684 -11.53 7.29 3.02
CA TYR A 684 -11.13 8.68 3.19
C TYR A 684 -11.57 9.57 2.03
N GLY A 685 -11.71 9.04 0.81
CA GLY A 685 -11.75 9.81 -0.44
C GLY A 685 -10.41 9.71 -1.17
N PRO A 686 -10.29 10.28 -2.38
CA PRO A 686 -9.08 10.16 -3.20
C PRO A 686 -7.89 10.90 -2.57
N ILE A 687 -6.91 10.16 -2.06
CA ILE A 687 -5.65 10.69 -1.53
C ILE A 687 -4.51 10.16 -2.42
N PRO A 688 -3.49 10.98 -2.76
CA PRO A 688 -2.35 10.55 -3.57
C PRO A 688 -1.36 9.74 -2.72
N PHE A 689 -1.82 8.61 -2.17
CA PHE A 689 -1.01 7.78 -1.29
C PHE A 689 0.20 7.22 -2.02
N ILE A 690 0.06 6.82 -3.28
CA ILE A 690 1.19 6.28 -4.06
C ILE A 690 2.26 7.32 -4.30
N ASP A 691 1.90 8.49 -4.81
CA ASP A 691 2.87 9.56 -5.07
C ASP A 691 3.50 10.03 -3.75
N GLY A 692 2.68 10.18 -2.70
CA GLY A 692 3.14 10.49 -1.35
C GLY A 692 4.09 9.43 -0.80
N PHE A 693 3.79 8.15 -0.98
CA PHE A 693 4.60 7.01 -0.52
C PHE A 693 5.95 6.94 -1.24
N LEU A 694 5.95 7.13 -2.56
CA LEU A 694 7.16 7.19 -3.38
C LEU A 694 8.05 8.37 -3.00
N ALA A 695 7.45 9.53 -2.76
CA ALA A 695 8.14 10.74 -2.30
C ALA A 695 8.67 10.59 -0.86
N ALA A 696 7.93 9.88 0.01
CA ALA A 696 8.31 9.60 1.38
C ALA A 696 9.43 8.55 1.52
N GLY A 697 9.77 7.79 0.49
CA GLY A 697 10.79 6.73 0.59
C GLY A 697 12.21 7.26 0.89
N LYS A 698 12.89 6.69 1.90
CA LYS A 698 14.26 7.07 2.27
C LYS A 698 15.31 6.43 1.37
N GLU A 699 16.34 7.20 1.04
CA GLU A 699 17.46 6.83 0.16
C GLU A 699 18.27 5.64 0.70
N THR A 700 18.38 4.56 -0.09
CA THR A 700 19.68 3.89 -0.20
C THR A 700 20.43 4.67 -1.27
N GLY A 701 21.49 5.42 -0.95
CA GLY A 701 22.19 6.36 -1.85
C GLY A 701 22.84 5.77 -3.12
N SER A 702 22.09 5.04 -3.94
CA SER A 702 22.46 4.33 -5.17
C SER A 702 21.33 4.51 -6.20
N GLY A 703 21.54 4.10 -7.46
CA GLY A 703 20.54 4.15 -8.54
C GLY A 703 19.18 3.46 -8.25
N SER A 704 19.03 2.83 -7.08
CA SER A 704 17.82 2.19 -6.58
C SER A 704 16.60 3.11 -6.51
N GLN A 705 16.74 4.39 -6.13
CA GLN A 705 15.59 5.30 -6.01
C GLN A 705 14.95 5.58 -7.37
N ASN A 706 15.76 5.80 -8.41
CA ASN A 706 15.23 6.08 -9.74
C ASN A 706 14.60 4.84 -10.37
N LEU A 707 15.06 3.63 -10.02
CA LEU A 707 14.38 2.39 -10.37
C LEU A 707 13.03 2.26 -9.64
N MET A 708 12.96 2.58 -8.35
CA MET A 708 11.70 2.56 -7.59
C MET A 708 10.69 3.59 -8.10
N LYS A 709 11.14 4.83 -8.32
CA LYS A 709 10.32 5.88 -8.92
C LYS A 709 9.88 5.51 -10.32
N ALA A 710 10.77 5.00 -11.17
CA ALA A 710 10.41 4.53 -12.51
C ALA A 710 9.37 3.41 -12.44
N ARG A 711 9.51 2.46 -11.51
CA ARG A 711 8.50 1.43 -11.28
C ARG A 711 7.17 2.03 -10.85
N GLY A 712 7.17 2.99 -9.92
CA GLY A 712 5.96 3.71 -9.50
C GLY A 712 5.28 4.46 -10.65
N LEU A 713 6.08 5.17 -11.46
CA LEU A 713 5.61 5.84 -12.67
C LEU A 713 5.04 4.84 -13.69
N ILE A 714 5.69 3.70 -13.89
CA ILE A 714 5.16 2.62 -14.75
C ILE A 714 3.82 2.09 -14.23
N LEU A 715 3.71 1.86 -12.92
CA LEU A 715 2.47 1.37 -12.31
C LEU A 715 1.35 2.43 -12.30
N SER A 716 1.72 3.70 -12.34
CA SER A 716 0.81 4.85 -12.44
C SER A 716 0.63 5.33 -13.89
N GLU A 717 0.95 4.47 -14.86
CA GLU A 717 0.73 4.71 -16.31
C GLU A 717 1.51 5.89 -16.92
N ARG A 718 2.52 6.41 -16.20
CA ARG A 718 3.39 7.52 -16.61
C ARG A 718 4.68 7.01 -17.27
N HIS A 719 4.52 6.22 -18.32
CA HIS A 719 5.61 5.45 -18.94
C HIS A 719 6.72 6.33 -19.57
N ALA A 720 6.35 7.43 -20.22
CA ALA A 720 7.31 8.35 -20.83
C ALA A 720 8.20 9.04 -19.78
N GLU A 721 7.63 9.41 -18.63
CA GLU A 721 8.39 9.96 -17.50
C GLU A 721 9.33 8.92 -16.89
N ALA A 722 8.87 7.66 -16.78
CA ALA A 722 9.69 6.56 -16.32
C ALA A 722 10.89 6.33 -17.26
N GLU A 723 10.67 6.31 -18.58
CA GLU A 723 11.74 6.17 -19.57
C GLU A 723 12.75 7.33 -19.45
N LYS A 724 12.27 8.58 -19.42
CA LYS A 724 13.11 9.77 -19.29
C LYS A 724 13.95 9.71 -18.00
N LEU A 725 13.32 9.33 -16.89
CA LEU A 725 13.99 9.17 -15.60
C LEU A 725 15.08 8.09 -15.67
N LEU A 726 14.77 6.90 -16.20
CA LEU A 726 15.71 5.79 -16.33
C LEU A 726 16.91 6.18 -17.20
N ARG A 727 16.67 6.79 -18.37
CA ARG A 727 17.75 7.22 -19.28
C ARG A 727 18.64 8.29 -18.68
N LYS A 728 18.06 9.29 -17.99
CA LYS A 728 18.83 10.35 -17.30
C LYS A 728 19.65 9.81 -16.12
N SER A 729 19.17 8.75 -15.49
CA SER A 729 19.70 8.24 -14.23
C SER A 729 20.73 7.12 -14.37
N PHE A 730 21.00 6.67 -15.59
CA PHE A 730 21.88 5.54 -15.84
C PHE A 730 23.28 5.80 -15.26
N ASN A 731 23.76 4.90 -14.40
CA ASN A 731 25.10 4.94 -13.84
C ASN A 731 25.64 3.53 -13.60
N GLN A 732 26.97 3.39 -13.50
CA GLN A 732 27.65 2.10 -13.37
C GLN A 732 27.32 1.32 -12.08
N ARG A 733 26.70 1.95 -11.07
CA ARG A 733 26.35 1.34 -9.77
C ARG A 733 24.90 0.83 -9.72
N MET A 734 24.13 0.98 -10.79
CA MET A 734 22.72 0.59 -10.85
C MET A 734 22.57 -0.93 -11.08
N ASP A 735 21.51 -1.52 -10.52
CA ASP A 735 21.13 -2.91 -10.80
C ASP A 735 20.74 -3.04 -12.28
N ARG A 736 21.65 -3.61 -13.09
CA ARG A 736 21.50 -3.71 -14.54
C ARG A 736 20.28 -4.55 -14.93
N GLN A 737 20.00 -5.65 -14.22
CA GLN A 737 18.86 -6.51 -14.52
C GLN A 737 17.54 -5.75 -14.33
N LYS A 738 17.38 -5.07 -13.17
CA LYS A 738 16.18 -4.27 -12.87
C LYS A 738 16.05 -3.07 -13.80
N PHE A 739 17.15 -2.41 -14.13
CA PHE A 739 17.16 -1.30 -15.09
C PHE A 739 16.62 -1.74 -16.46
N ILE A 740 17.15 -2.85 -16.99
CA ILE A 740 16.72 -3.38 -18.29
C ILE A 740 15.25 -3.78 -18.27
N LEU A 741 14.81 -4.46 -17.20
CA LEU A 741 13.41 -4.83 -16.99
C LEU A 741 12.49 -3.59 -17.02
N LEU A 742 12.77 -2.58 -16.20
CA LEU A 742 11.93 -1.39 -16.10
C LEU A 742 11.99 -0.52 -17.36
N LEU A 743 13.14 -0.45 -18.04
CA LEU A 743 13.26 0.26 -19.30
C LEU A 743 12.49 -0.45 -20.41
N SER A 744 12.59 -1.78 -20.49
CA SER A 744 11.79 -2.60 -21.42
C SER A 744 10.29 -2.37 -21.21
N GLN A 745 9.84 -2.40 -19.95
CA GLN A 745 8.46 -2.10 -19.59
C GLN A 745 8.06 -0.70 -20.05
N ALA A 746 8.80 0.34 -19.64
CA ALA A 746 8.54 1.72 -20.03
C ALA A 746 8.47 1.91 -21.56
N LEU A 747 9.35 1.25 -22.32
CA LEU A 747 9.36 1.30 -23.80
C LEU A 747 8.14 0.59 -24.40
N SER A 748 7.90 -0.66 -24.01
CA SER A 748 6.84 -1.49 -24.58
C SER A 748 5.45 -0.88 -24.34
N PHE A 749 5.24 -0.29 -23.16
CA PHE A 749 4.00 0.37 -22.76
C PHE A 749 3.75 1.70 -23.48
N GLN A 750 4.74 2.19 -24.24
CA GLN A 750 4.61 3.32 -25.17
C GLN A 750 4.51 2.85 -26.64
N GLY A 751 4.35 1.55 -26.90
CA GLY A 751 4.35 0.98 -28.25
C GLY A 751 5.75 0.84 -28.89
N LYS A 752 6.85 1.14 -28.18
CA LYS A 752 8.23 1.04 -28.71
C LYS A 752 8.77 -0.41 -28.67
N LEU A 753 7.99 -1.35 -29.20
CA LEU A 753 8.24 -2.81 -29.08
C LEU A 753 9.54 -3.25 -29.76
N ARG A 754 9.90 -2.65 -30.91
CA ARG A 754 11.16 -2.95 -31.61
C ARG A 754 12.40 -2.61 -30.77
N GLU A 755 12.36 -1.48 -30.06
CA GLU A 755 13.45 -1.07 -29.15
C GLU A 755 13.52 -2.00 -27.93
N ALA A 756 12.38 -2.31 -27.31
CA ALA A 756 12.31 -3.24 -26.18
C ALA A 756 12.84 -4.64 -26.57
N LYS A 757 12.41 -5.18 -27.72
CA LYS A 757 12.92 -6.45 -28.26
C LYS A 757 14.44 -6.39 -28.47
N LYS A 758 14.96 -5.36 -29.14
CA LYS A 758 16.41 -5.20 -29.36
C LYS A 758 17.19 -5.17 -28.05
N LEU A 759 16.70 -4.44 -27.05
CA LEU A 759 17.30 -4.35 -25.72
C LEU A 759 17.35 -5.72 -25.02
N LEU A 760 16.24 -6.47 -25.04
CA LEU A 760 16.11 -7.78 -24.42
C LEU A 760 16.91 -8.85 -25.16
N SER A 761 16.81 -8.94 -26.48
CA SER A 761 17.57 -9.90 -27.29
C SER A 761 19.08 -9.76 -27.06
N ALA A 762 19.62 -8.52 -27.04
CA ALA A 762 21.03 -8.28 -26.76
C ALA A 762 21.43 -8.64 -25.32
N THR A 763 20.52 -8.44 -24.35
CA THR A 763 20.78 -8.75 -22.95
C THR A 763 20.75 -10.27 -22.70
N LEU A 764 19.75 -10.96 -23.26
CA LEU A 764 19.56 -12.40 -23.08
C LEU A 764 20.71 -13.21 -23.65
N THR A 765 21.49 -12.73 -24.62
CA THR A 765 22.72 -13.41 -25.08
C THR A 765 23.71 -13.66 -23.94
N ASN A 766 23.80 -12.76 -22.96
CA ASN A 766 24.77 -12.84 -21.86
C ASN A 766 24.15 -13.06 -20.49
N LEU A 767 22.85 -12.77 -20.31
CA LEU A 767 22.16 -12.85 -19.03
C LEU A 767 20.71 -13.33 -19.21
N ALA A 768 20.51 -14.64 -19.06
CA ALA A 768 19.21 -15.30 -19.14
C ALA A 768 18.67 -15.60 -17.73
N THR A 769 17.93 -14.64 -17.15
CA THR A 769 17.27 -14.83 -15.85
C THR A 769 15.78 -15.06 -16.04
N PRO A 770 15.08 -15.75 -15.11
CA PRO A 770 13.63 -15.94 -15.20
C PRO A 770 12.84 -14.65 -15.42
N GLN A 771 13.23 -13.56 -14.75
CA GLN A 771 12.54 -12.26 -14.88
C GLN A 771 12.74 -11.61 -16.25
N LEU A 772 13.95 -11.68 -16.82
CA LEU A 772 14.22 -11.12 -18.14
C LEU A 772 13.60 -11.97 -19.26
N MET A 773 13.59 -13.30 -19.10
CA MET A 773 12.93 -14.19 -20.05
C MET A 773 11.40 -14.01 -20.02
N SER A 774 10.80 -13.87 -18.84
CA SER A 774 9.37 -13.56 -18.70
C SER A 774 9.01 -12.21 -19.34
N GLU A 775 9.87 -11.21 -19.17
CA GLU A 775 9.69 -9.91 -19.82
C GLU A 775 9.87 -9.98 -21.34
N ALA A 776 10.83 -10.75 -21.84
CA ALA A 776 10.99 -10.98 -23.27
C ALA A 776 9.81 -11.72 -23.89
N MET A 777 9.27 -12.71 -23.18
CA MET A 777 8.04 -13.40 -23.56
C MET A 777 6.87 -12.42 -23.69
N ARG A 778 6.69 -11.54 -22.70
CA ARG A 778 5.66 -10.50 -22.73
C ARG A 778 5.81 -9.57 -23.93
N VAL A 779 7.03 -9.09 -24.22
CA VAL A 779 7.30 -8.22 -25.38
C VAL A 779 7.11 -8.97 -26.70
N ALA A 780 7.49 -10.24 -26.79
CA ALA A 780 7.27 -11.07 -27.97
C ALA A 780 5.77 -11.23 -28.27
N ILE A 781 4.99 -11.57 -27.24
CA ILE A 781 3.53 -11.67 -27.32
C ILE A 781 2.95 -10.34 -27.78
N MET A 782 3.22 -9.21 -27.10
CA MET A 782 2.72 -7.89 -27.51
C MET A 782 3.07 -7.51 -28.95
N ALA A 783 4.23 -7.94 -29.45
CA ALA A 783 4.67 -7.69 -30.82
C ALA A 783 4.04 -8.62 -31.86
N GLY A 784 3.26 -9.62 -31.43
CA GLY A 784 2.72 -10.68 -32.29
C GLY A 784 3.81 -11.62 -32.85
N ASP A 785 5.00 -11.63 -32.25
CA ASP A 785 6.14 -12.42 -32.72
C ASP A 785 6.19 -13.77 -31.99
N TYR A 786 5.20 -14.61 -32.32
CA TYR A 786 5.02 -15.90 -31.68
C TYR A 786 6.14 -16.91 -32.00
N GLU A 787 6.84 -16.73 -33.11
CA GLU A 787 8.05 -17.50 -33.44
C GLU A 787 9.21 -17.18 -32.51
N TRP A 788 9.48 -15.88 -32.27
CA TRP A 788 10.45 -15.49 -31.26
C TRP A 788 10.02 -15.96 -29.87
N ALA A 789 8.73 -15.86 -29.53
CA ALA A 789 8.19 -16.38 -28.29
C ALA A 789 8.41 -17.90 -28.14
N SER A 790 8.15 -18.69 -29.17
CA SER A 790 8.41 -20.14 -29.17
C SER A 790 9.90 -20.43 -28.93
N SER A 791 10.81 -19.71 -29.60
CA SER A 791 12.26 -19.88 -29.38
C SER A 791 12.70 -19.54 -27.94
N LEU A 792 11.98 -18.63 -27.27
CA LEU A 792 12.22 -18.30 -25.86
C LEU A 792 11.74 -19.42 -24.93
N ILE A 793 10.63 -20.10 -25.27
CA ILE A 793 10.14 -21.28 -24.55
C ILE A 793 11.20 -22.40 -24.62
N ASP A 794 11.65 -22.76 -25.82
CA ASP A 794 12.65 -23.83 -26.02
C ASP A 794 13.93 -23.55 -25.22
N ARG A 795 14.36 -22.29 -25.25
CA ARG A 795 15.54 -21.84 -24.50
C ARG A 795 15.33 -21.87 -22.99
N ALA A 796 14.13 -21.55 -22.50
CA ALA A 796 13.82 -21.60 -21.08
C ALA A 796 13.75 -23.05 -20.58
N ASP A 797 13.17 -23.95 -21.37
CA ASP A 797 13.15 -25.39 -21.07
C ASP A 797 14.58 -25.97 -21.02
N ALA A 798 15.45 -25.59 -21.95
CA ALA A 798 16.86 -25.99 -21.93
C ALA A 798 17.64 -25.46 -20.69
N LEU A 799 17.12 -24.43 -20.02
CA LEU A 799 17.73 -23.81 -18.83
C LEU A 799 16.98 -24.13 -17.54
N ASP A 800 15.95 -24.99 -17.58
CA ASP A 800 15.04 -25.28 -16.46
C ASP A 800 14.42 -24.01 -15.84
N ILE A 801 14.04 -23.05 -16.69
CA ILE A 801 13.38 -21.81 -16.31
C ILE A 801 11.87 -21.93 -16.59
N ASP A 802 11.05 -21.85 -15.53
CA ASP A 802 9.60 -21.78 -15.67
C ASP A 802 9.13 -20.39 -16.16
N LEU A 803 8.46 -20.36 -17.32
CA LEU A 803 7.90 -19.15 -17.94
C LEU A 803 6.38 -18.98 -17.73
N SER A 804 5.78 -19.73 -16.80
CA SER A 804 4.33 -19.74 -16.51
C SER A 804 3.48 -20.35 -17.63
N GLU A 805 2.49 -21.17 -17.27
CA GLU A 805 1.59 -21.80 -18.24
C GLU A 805 0.77 -20.78 -19.03
N VAL A 806 0.50 -19.61 -18.44
CA VAL A 806 -0.29 -18.53 -19.08
C VAL A 806 0.41 -17.97 -20.30
N ASN A 807 1.74 -17.78 -20.22
CA ASN A 807 2.50 -17.26 -21.36
C ASN A 807 2.59 -18.30 -22.47
N ARG A 808 2.83 -19.58 -22.11
CA ARG A 808 2.84 -20.68 -23.09
C ARG A 808 1.51 -20.78 -23.83
N ARG A 809 0.39 -20.72 -23.09
CA ARG A 809 -0.96 -20.72 -23.67
C ARG A 809 -1.17 -19.61 -24.70
N LYS A 810 -0.74 -18.38 -24.39
CA LYS A 810 -0.84 -17.25 -25.32
C LYS A 810 -0.03 -17.49 -26.61
N VAL A 811 1.15 -18.10 -26.48
CA VAL A 811 1.98 -18.47 -27.64
C VAL A 811 1.33 -19.57 -28.45
N ASP A 812 0.82 -20.63 -27.81
CA ASP A 812 0.13 -21.72 -28.49
C ASP A 812 -1.10 -21.23 -29.25
N LEU A 813 -1.93 -20.36 -28.65
CA LEU A 813 -3.06 -19.71 -29.33
C LEU A 813 -2.59 -18.86 -30.52
N GLY A 814 -1.53 -18.06 -30.34
CA GLY A 814 -0.94 -17.24 -31.40
C GLY A 814 -0.37 -18.05 -32.57
N LEU A 815 0.06 -19.28 -32.32
CA LEU A 815 0.52 -20.26 -33.32
C LEU A 815 -0.61 -21.14 -33.89
N GLY A 816 -1.86 -20.94 -33.44
CA GLY A 816 -3.01 -21.75 -33.86
C GLY A 816 -3.11 -23.14 -33.23
N ARG A 817 -2.33 -23.44 -32.19
CA ARG A 817 -2.34 -24.71 -31.42
C ARG A 817 -3.43 -24.67 -30.34
N ILE A 818 -4.69 -24.67 -30.80
CA ILE A 818 -5.87 -24.43 -29.94
C ILE A 818 -5.98 -25.51 -28.85
N LYS A 819 -5.88 -26.80 -29.20
CA LYS A 819 -6.02 -27.91 -28.25
C LYS A 819 -4.96 -27.88 -27.15
N GLU A 820 -3.69 -27.74 -27.52
CA GLU A 820 -2.55 -27.68 -26.61
C GLU A 820 -2.69 -26.53 -25.62
N SER A 821 -3.17 -25.37 -26.10
CA SER A 821 -3.50 -24.22 -25.27
C SER A 821 -4.54 -24.55 -24.20
N TYR A 822 -5.67 -25.19 -24.54
CA TYR A 822 -6.69 -25.53 -23.53
C TYR A 822 -6.26 -26.67 -22.60
N LEU A 823 -5.49 -27.65 -23.08
CA LEU A 823 -4.91 -28.69 -22.22
C LEU A 823 -3.95 -28.11 -21.16
N SER A 824 -3.33 -26.96 -21.42
CA SER A 824 -2.43 -26.31 -20.46
C SER A 824 -3.13 -25.86 -19.16
N PHE A 825 -4.47 -25.68 -19.14
CA PHE A 825 -5.20 -25.33 -17.91
C PHE A 825 -5.00 -26.36 -16.78
N ARG A 826 -4.79 -27.63 -17.14
CA ARG A 826 -4.55 -28.75 -16.21
C ARG A 826 -3.28 -28.65 -15.37
N ARG A 827 -2.41 -27.68 -15.68
CA ARG A 827 -1.13 -27.45 -14.99
C ARG A 827 -1.08 -26.08 -14.31
N SER A 828 -2.25 -25.48 -14.05
CA SER A 828 -2.32 -24.13 -13.48
C SER A 828 -2.17 -24.10 -11.96
N LYS A 829 -1.79 -22.95 -11.40
CA LYS A 829 -1.79 -22.74 -9.94
C LYS A 829 -3.18 -22.92 -9.30
N ARG A 830 -4.25 -22.68 -10.08
CA ARG A 830 -5.64 -22.89 -9.67
C ARG A 830 -5.95 -24.37 -9.47
N THR A 831 -5.50 -25.20 -10.42
CA THR A 831 -5.54 -26.66 -10.32
C THR A 831 -4.84 -27.15 -9.05
N ASP A 832 -3.61 -26.69 -8.79
CA ASP A 832 -2.86 -27.12 -7.62
C ASP A 832 -3.54 -26.73 -6.30
N LEU A 833 -4.16 -25.55 -6.27
CA LEU A 833 -4.90 -25.08 -5.10
C LEU A 833 -6.14 -25.95 -4.83
N ILE A 834 -6.97 -26.20 -5.84
CA ILE A 834 -8.17 -27.04 -5.70
C ILE A 834 -7.79 -28.47 -5.32
N ARG A 835 -6.72 -29.02 -5.90
CA ARG A 835 -6.22 -30.36 -5.58
C ARG A 835 -5.85 -30.51 -4.09
N LYS A 836 -5.33 -29.46 -3.44
CA LYS A 836 -5.01 -29.48 -1.99
C LYS A 836 -6.24 -29.67 -1.10
N TYR A 837 -7.42 -29.22 -1.53
CA TYR A 837 -8.66 -29.33 -0.76
C TYR A 837 -9.49 -30.56 -1.14
N LEU A 838 -9.55 -30.90 -2.43
CA LEU A 838 -10.43 -31.97 -2.92
C LEU A 838 -9.75 -33.32 -3.13
N GLY A 839 -8.41 -33.36 -3.21
CA GLY A 839 -7.64 -34.59 -3.38
C GLY A 839 -8.11 -35.43 -4.58
N GLU A 840 -8.36 -36.71 -4.35
CA GLU A 840 -8.80 -37.69 -5.37
C GLU A 840 -10.25 -37.46 -5.88
N ARG A 841 -11.00 -36.52 -5.29
CA ARG A 841 -12.31 -36.11 -5.84
C ARG A 841 -12.18 -35.18 -7.04
N TYR A 842 -11.04 -34.51 -7.18
CA TYR A 842 -10.80 -33.59 -8.28
C TYR A 842 -10.26 -34.33 -9.51
N LEU A 843 -11.02 -34.30 -10.59
CA LEU A 843 -10.75 -34.97 -11.87
C LEU A 843 -10.55 -33.92 -12.97
N GLN A 844 -9.64 -34.21 -13.90
CA GLN A 844 -9.19 -33.22 -14.89
C GLN A 844 -9.51 -33.58 -16.34
N SER A 845 -10.07 -34.76 -16.62
CA SER A 845 -10.41 -35.19 -17.99
C SER A 845 -11.65 -36.07 -18.03
N PHE A 846 -12.28 -36.16 -19.20
CA PHE A 846 -13.39 -37.08 -19.44
C PHE A 846 -13.01 -38.54 -19.19
N ASP A 847 -11.80 -38.96 -19.53
CA ASP A 847 -11.33 -40.31 -19.26
C ASP A 847 -11.27 -40.61 -17.76
N ALA A 848 -10.72 -39.70 -16.96
CA ALA A 848 -10.67 -39.85 -15.50
C ALA A 848 -12.08 -39.85 -14.87
N ILE A 849 -13.02 -39.08 -15.44
CA ILE A 849 -14.42 -39.06 -15.01
C ILE A 849 -15.10 -40.39 -15.31
N ARG A 850 -14.93 -40.91 -16.53
CA ARG A 850 -15.50 -42.20 -16.95
C ARG A 850 -14.91 -43.38 -16.18
N GLU A 851 -13.60 -43.34 -15.89
CA GLU A 851 -12.93 -44.36 -15.06
C GLU A 851 -13.50 -44.39 -13.64
N LYS A 852 -13.75 -43.23 -13.04
CA LYS A 852 -14.35 -43.14 -11.70
C LYS A 852 -15.85 -43.49 -11.69
N ALA A 853 -16.54 -43.30 -12.82
CA ALA A 853 -17.97 -43.54 -13.01
C ALA A 853 -18.88 -43.00 -11.88
N PRO A 854 -18.81 -41.70 -11.53
CA PRO A 854 -19.66 -41.13 -10.50
C PRO A 854 -21.11 -40.98 -10.96
N ASP A 855 -22.07 -41.07 -10.03
CA ASP A 855 -23.49 -40.81 -10.34
C ASP A 855 -23.72 -39.37 -10.84
N HIS A 856 -22.98 -38.41 -10.26
CA HIS A 856 -22.99 -37.01 -10.68
C HIS A 856 -21.63 -36.33 -10.48
N ILE A 857 -21.41 -35.23 -11.20
CA ILE A 857 -20.21 -34.39 -11.10
C ILE A 857 -20.59 -32.91 -11.01
N THR A 858 -19.87 -32.18 -10.15
CA THR A 858 -19.95 -30.72 -10.08
C THR A 858 -18.77 -30.10 -10.82
N VAL A 859 -19.05 -29.32 -11.87
CA VAL A 859 -18.06 -28.59 -12.65
C VAL A 859 -17.99 -27.14 -12.14
N ILE A 860 -16.82 -26.72 -11.70
CA ILE A 860 -16.59 -25.41 -11.09
C ILE A 860 -16.23 -24.40 -12.17
N ALA A 861 -16.97 -23.30 -12.26
CA ALA A 861 -16.58 -22.14 -13.04
C ALA A 861 -15.35 -21.46 -12.41
N ALA A 862 -14.18 -21.55 -13.06
CA ALA A 862 -12.93 -21.09 -12.45
C ALA A 862 -12.71 -19.57 -12.54
N TYR A 863 -13.38 -18.86 -13.45
CA TYR A 863 -13.08 -17.47 -13.78
C TYR A 863 -14.27 -16.52 -13.57
N GLY A 864 -14.09 -15.25 -13.96
CA GLY A 864 -15.12 -14.22 -13.78
C GLY A 864 -16.28 -14.35 -14.77
N PRO A 865 -17.35 -13.55 -14.62
CA PRO A 865 -18.58 -13.71 -15.40
C PRO A 865 -18.39 -13.61 -16.91
N GLY A 866 -17.46 -12.77 -17.40
CA GLY A 866 -17.19 -12.70 -18.84
C GLY A 866 -16.56 -13.98 -19.41
N ASP A 867 -15.65 -14.61 -18.66
CA ASP A 867 -15.04 -15.88 -19.04
C ASP A 867 -16.07 -17.03 -18.93
N GLU A 868 -16.92 -16.98 -17.90
CA GLU A 868 -18.00 -17.95 -17.69
C GLU A 868 -19.05 -17.89 -18.81
N ILE A 869 -19.50 -16.69 -19.19
CA ILE A 869 -20.36 -16.50 -20.38
C ILE A 869 -19.66 -17.18 -21.56
N ARG A 870 -18.42 -16.78 -21.89
CA ARG A 870 -17.68 -17.35 -23.02
C ARG A 870 -17.64 -18.88 -23.00
N PHE A 871 -17.29 -19.51 -21.88
CA PHE A 871 -17.17 -20.97 -21.77
C PHE A 871 -18.52 -21.69 -21.70
N ALA A 872 -19.60 -21.02 -21.29
CA ALA A 872 -20.95 -21.57 -21.27
C ALA A 872 -21.43 -21.98 -22.68
N SER A 873 -20.86 -21.40 -23.74
CA SER A 873 -21.09 -21.84 -25.14
C SER A 873 -20.75 -23.32 -25.38
N LEU A 874 -19.87 -23.90 -24.54
CA LEU A 874 -19.41 -25.30 -24.65
C LEU A 874 -20.06 -26.23 -23.63
N TYR A 875 -20.91 -25.75 -22.73
CA TYR A 875 -21.49 -26.58 -21.67
C TYR A 875 -22.32 -27.75 -22.22
N ARG A 876 -23.08 -27.53 -23.30
CA ARG A 876 -23.83 -28.63 -23.95
C ARG A 876 -22.91 -29.70 -24.53
N ALA A 877 -21.74 -29.32 -25.07
CA ALA A 877 -20.76 -30.28 -25.57
C ALA A 877 -20.16 -31.12 -24.43
N ILE A 878 -19.87 -30.49 -23.28
CA ILE A 878 -19.39 -31.20 -22.08
C ILE A 878 -20.44 -32.18 -21.57
N VAL A 879 -21.70 -31.76 -21.44
CA VAL A 879 -22.80 -32.63 -20.99
C VAL A 879 -23.01 -33.80 -21.95
N ALA A 880 -22.99 -33.55 -23.26
CA ALA A 880 -23.12 -34.59 -24.27
C ALA A 880 -21.96 -35.60 -24.25
N ALA A 881 -20.73 -35.14 -23.99
CA ALA A 881 -19.55 -36.02 -23.92
C ALA A 881 -19.55 -36.93 -22.67
N LEU A 882 -20.28 -36.57 -21.62
CA LEU A 882 -20.39 -37.31 -20.36
C LEU A 882 -21.76 -38.01 -20.22
N GLU A 883 -22.23 -38.59 -21.32
CA GLU A 883 -23.49 -39.33 -21.35
C GLU A 883 -23.60 -40.37 -20.22
N GLY A 884 -24.73 -40.37 -19.52
CA GLY A 884 -25.00 -41.26 -18.39
C GLY A 884 -24.53 -40.75 -17.02
N ILE A 885 -23.86 -39.59 -16.96
CA ILE A 885 -23.44 -38.94 -15.72
C ILE A 885 -24.20 -37.63 -15.56
N GLU A 886 -24.81 -37.37 -14.40
CA GLU A 886 -25.46 -36.08 -14.14
C GLU A 886 -24.38 -34.98 -13.97
N VAL A 887 -24.41 -33.96 -14.83
CA VAL A 887 -23.46 -32.84 -14.80
C VAL A 887 -24.16 -31.57 -14.32
N GLN A 888 -23.62 -30.95 -13.27
CA GLN A 888 -24.06 -29.66 -12.76
C GLN A 888 -22.90 -28.66 -12.73
N PHE A 889 -23.19 -27.37 -12.89
CA PHE A 889 -22.18 -26.30 -12.94
C PHE A 889 -22.36 -25.32 -11.79
N THR A 890 -21.26 -24.86 -11.18
CA THR A 890 -21.32 -23.60 -10.42
C THR A 890 -21.38 -22.42 -11.38
N CYS A 891 -22.07 -21.34 -10.99
CA CYS A 891 -22.23 -20.15 -11.83
C CYS A 891 -22.17 -18.86 -11.01
N ASP A 892 -21.79 -17.73 -11.63
CA ASP A 892 -21.91 -16.41 -10.98
C ASP A 892 -23.40 -16.13 -10.68
N PRO A 893 -23.77 -15.70 -9.45
CA PRO A 893 -25.18 -15.46 -9.09
C PRO A 893 -25.89 -14.48 -10.03
N ARG A 894 -25.17 -13.55 -10.65
CA ARG A 894 -25.74 -12.60 -11.62
C ARG A 894 -26.15 -13.25 -12.94
N LEU A 895 -25.64 -14.44 -13.25
CA LEU A 895 -25.93 -15.20 -14.47
C LEU A 895 -26.95 -16.32 -14.26
N GLU A 896 -27.17 -16.76 -13.03
CA GLU A 896 -27.95 -17.95 -12.69
C GLU A 896 -29.32 -18.00 -13.39
N SER A 897 -30.11 -16.93 -13.24
CA SER A 897 -31.48 -16.87 -13.80
C SER A 897 -31.50 -16.91 -15.33
N MET A 898 -30.52 -16.28 -15.97
CA MET A 898 -30.38 -16.26 -17.43
C MET A 898 -29.88 -17.60 -17.97
N LEU A 899 -28.91 -18.22 -17.30
CA LEU A 899 -28.39 -19.54 -17.65
C LEU A 899 -29.48 -20.61 -17.52
N LYS A 900 -30.22 -20.65 -16.40
CA LYS A 900 -31.34 -21.58 -16.19
C LYS A 900 -32.42 -21.43 -17.26
N ARG A 901 -32.71 -20.21 -17.71
CA ARG A 901 -33.69 -19.95 -18.77
C ARG A 901 -33.21 -20.38 -20.15
N SER A 902 -31.91 -20.27 -20.41
CA SER A 902 -31.32 -20.51 -21.73
C SER A 902 -30.87 -21.96 -21.91
N LEU A 903 -30.51 -22.63 -20.81
CA LEU A 903 -30.02 -24.00 -20.72
C LEU A 903 -30.83 -24.77 -19.66
N PRO A 904 -32.16 -24.97 -19.87
CA PRO A 904 -33.06 -25.53 -18.85
C PRO A 904 -32.75 -26.98 -18.45
N ASP A 905 -32.02 -27.71 -19.30
CA ASP A 905 -31.64 -29.11 -19.07
C ASP A 905 -30.36 -29.23 -18.22
N ILE A 906 -29.70 -28.11 -17.92
CA ILE A 906 -28.45 -28.06 -17.16
C ILE A 906 -28.73 -27.46 -15.77
N LYS A 907 -28.24 -28.12 -14.74
CA LYS A 907 -28.35 -27.65 -13.37
C LYS A 907 -27.24 -26.67 -13.03
N PHE A 908 -27.63 -25.53 -12.45
CA PHE A 908 -26.72 -24.48 -12.02
C PHE A 908 -26.81 -24.22 -10.53
N ILE A 909 -25.65 -24.05 -9.89
CA ILE A 909 -25.47 -23.68 -8.49
C ILE A 909 -24.94 -22.26 -8.47
N ALA A 910 -25.70 -21.30 -7.95
CA ALA A 910 -25.19 -19.94 -7.75
C ALA A 910 -24.06 -19.97 -6.72
N THR A 911 -22.91 -19.39 -7.07
CA THR A 911 -21.71 -19.39 -6.23
C THR A 911 -20.99 -18.08 -6.40
N GLU A 912 -21.03 -17.23 -5.37
CA GLU A 912 -20.31 -15.96 -5.37
C GLU A 912 -18.80 -16.19 -5.35
N ARG A 913 -18.07 -15.51 -6.24
CA ARG A 913 -16.62 -15.65 -6.39
C ARG A 913 -15.93 -14.30 -6.31
N LEU A 914 -14.97 -14.18 -5.42
CA LEU A 914 -14.31 -12.91 -5.16
C LEU A 914 -12.87 -12.92 -5.61
N ARG A 915 -12.45 -11.85 -6.29
CA ARG A 915 -11.05 -11.69 -6.68
C ARG A 915 -10.14 -11.28 -5.53
N SER A 916 -10.70 -10.60 -4.54
CA SER A 916 -10.02 -10.19 -3.32
C SER A 916 -11.04 -10.16 -2.19
N LEU A 917 -10.71 -10.80 -1.07
CA LEU A 917 -11.49 -10.70 0.16
C LEU A 917 -11.55 -9.27 0.71
N SER A 918 -10.55 -8.43 0.42
CA SER A 918 -10.49 -7.04 0.93
C SER A 918 -11.63 -6.14 0.44
N ARG A 919 -12.35 -6.58 -0.59
CA ARG A 919 -13.47 -5.84 -1.18
C ARG A 919 -14.82 -6.17 -0.55
N GLN A 920 -14.90 -7.16 0.33
CA GLN A 920 -16.15 -7.53 0.97
C GLN A 920 -16.32 -6.88 2.33
N SER A 921 -17.48 -6.27 2.52
CA SER A 921 -17.94 -5.82 3.83
C SER A 921 -18.50 -6.96 4.68
N ASN A 922 -18.92 -8.08 4.07
CA ASN A 922 -19.48 -9.23 4.77
C ASN A 922 -18.73 -10.53 4.51
N LEU A 923 -17.87 -10.92 5.44
CA LEU A 923 -17.13 -12.19 5.39
C LEU A 923 -17.97 -13.41 5.78
N SER A 924 -19.20 -13.25 6.31
CA SER A 924 -20.05 -14.37 6.74
C SER A 924 -20.51 -15.29 5.58
N LYS A 925 -20.30 -14.85 4.34
CA LYS A 925 -20.52 -15.67 3.14
C LYS A 925 -19.33 -16.59 2.82
N PHE A 926 -18.18 -16.42 3.47
CA PHE A 926 -16.92 -17.12 3.14
C PHE A 926 -16.28 -17.78 4.37
N ASP A 927 -16.72 -17.45 5.58
CA ASP A 927 -16.13 -17.88 6.84
C ASP A 927 -16.24 -19.38 7.14
N ARG A 928 -17.05 -20.14 6.39
CA ARG A 928 -17.13 -21.61 6.49
C ARG A 928 -16.27 -22.33 5.46
N LEU A 929 -15.59 -21.59 4.57
CA LEU A 929 -14.63 -22.20 3.66
C LEU A 929 -13.48 -22.84 4.46
N PRO A 930 -12.97 -24.02 4.05
CA PRO A 930 -11.83 -24.68 4.69
C PRO A 930 -10.53 -23.86 4.64
N GLY A 931 -10.47 -22.85 3.75
CA GLY A 931 -9.43 -21.84 3.80
C GLY A 931 -9.77 -20.57 3.03
N SER A 932 -9.24 -19.44 3.50
CA SER A 932 -9.51 -18.14 2.90
C SER A 932 -8.87 -17.93 1.54
N ASP A 933 -8.08 -18.85 1.02
CA ASP A 933 -7.48 -18.76 -0.31
C ASP A 933 -8.35 -19.36 -1.42
N ILE A 934 -9.45 -20.06 -1.10
CA ILE A 934 -10.39 -20.59 -2.10
C ILE A 934 -11.64 -19.73 -2.32
N HIS A 935 -11.72 -18.55 -1.69
CA HIS A 935 -12.77 -17.54 -1.93
C HIS A 935 -12.91 -17.10 -3.39
N VAL A 936 -11.86 -17.34 -4.19
CA VAL A 936 -11.84 -17.05 -5.63
C VAL A 936 -12.66 -18.04 -6.45
N PHE A 937 -13.09 -19.15 -5.84
CA PHE A 937 -13.92 -20.19 -6.46
C PHE A 937 -15.27 -20.36 -5.79
N PHE A 938 -15.37 -20.06 -4.49
CA PHE A 938 -16.54 -20.40 -3.70
C PHE A 938 -16.90 -19.32 -2.69
N ASP A 939 -18.20 -19.18 -2.46
CA ASP A 939 -18.78 -18.81 -1.18
C ASP A 939 -19.12 -20.09 -0.39
N ASN A 940 -19.70 -19.93 0.80
CA ASN A 940 -20.05 -21.05 1.68
C ASN A 940 -21.02 -22.02 0.99
N ASP A 941 -22.04 -21.51 0.29
CA ASP A 941 -23.07 -22.36 -0.34
C ASP A 941 -22.52 -23.14 -1.55
N GLY A 942 -21.68 -22.50 -2.37
CA GLY A 942 -20.98 -23.18 -3.46
C GLY A 942 -19.98 -24.23 -2.97
N TRP A 943 -19.29 -23.94 -1.86
CA TRP A 943 -18.41 -24.93 -1.23
C TRP A 943 -19.19 -26.11 -0.67
N ASP A 944 -20.31 -25.90 0.01
CA ASP A 944 -21.14 -26.98 0.55
C ASP A 944 -21.61 -27.92 -0.57
N ALA A 945 -22.02 -27.37 -1.72
CA ALA A 945 -22.40 -28.15 -2.89
C ALA A 945 -21.23 -28.96 -3.48
N VAL A 946 -20.05 -28.33 -3.65
CA VAL A 946 -18.84 -29.00 -4.16
C VAL A 946 -18.32 -30.06 -3.19
N ASN A 947 -18.42 -29.79 -1.88
CA ASN A 947 -17.97 -30.71 -0.86
C ASN A 947 -18.86 -31.95 -0.75
N ALA A 948 -20.16 -31.81 -1.02
CA ALA A 948 -21.11 -32.93 -1.11
C ALA A 948 -20.95 -33.77 -2.40
N SER A 949 -20.28 -33.24 -3.43
CA SER A 949 -20.11 -33.92 -4.73
C SER A 949 -19.07 -35.06 -4.66
N PRO A 950 -19.36 -36.25 -5.22
CA PRO A 950 -18.44 -37.40 -5.21
C PRO A 950 -17.25 -37.23 -6.18
N ALA A 951 -17.46 -36.45 -7.23
CA ALA A 951 -16.46 -36.02 -8.20
C ALA A 951 -16.62 -34.54 -8.52
N VAL A 952 -15.51 -33.87 -8.83
CA VAL A 952 -15.45 -32.44 -9.10
C VAL A 952 -14.44 -32.18 -10.22
N ALA A 953 -14.73 -31.25 -11.12
CA ALA A 953 -13.77 -30.79 -12.14
C ALA A 953 -13.80 -29.25 -12.25
N LEU A 954 -12.76 -28.63 -12.79
CA LEU A 954 -12.86 -27.25 -13.26
C LEU A 954 -13.37 -27.25 -14.70
N ASP A 955 -14.22 -26.30 -15.06
CA ASP A 955 -14.66 -26.09 -16.44
C ASP A 955 -13.46 -26.01 -17.39
N THR A 956 -12.42 -25.25 -17.00
CA THR A 956 -11.22 -25.08 -17.81
C THR A 956 -10.38 -26.34 -18.02
N ASP A 957 -10.44 -27.33 -17.13
CA ASP A 957 -9.72 -28.60 -17.34
C ASP A 957 -10.40 -29.46 -18.41
N LEU A 958 -11.72 -29.36 -18.50
CA LEU A 958 -12.56 -30.10 -19.45
C LEU A 958 -12.58 -29.46 -20.83
N LEU A 959 -12.28 -28.15 -20.93
CA LEU A 959 -12.17 -27.47 -22.22
C LEU A 959 -11.19 -28.19 -23.17
N GLY A 960 -10.07 -28.71 -22.65
CA GLY A 960 -9.09 -29.41 -23.48
C GLY A 960 -9.60 -30.72 -24.12
N ASP A 961 -10.69 -31.29 -23.61
CA ASP A 961 -11.31 -32.51 -24.17
C ASP A 961 -12.40 -32.20 -25.22
N VAL A 962 -12.88 -30.94 -25.28
CA VAL A 962 -13.88 -30.49 -26.27
C VAL A 962 -13.30 -29.57 -27.35
N MET A 963 -12.06 -29.12 -27.17
CA MET A 963 -11.37 -28.19 -28.07
C MET A 963 -10.31 -28.93 -28.91
N GLU A 964 -10.63 -29.19 -30.18
CA GLU A 964 -9.70 -29.77 -31.17
C GLU A 964 -9.04 -28.68 -32.04
N GLY A 965 -9.79 -27.64 -32.38
CA GLY A 965 -9.37 -26.61 -33.33
C GLY A 965 -10.36 -25.46 -33.46
N TYR A 966 -10.27 -24.69 -34.54
CA TYR A 966 -11.19 -23.57 -34.82
C TYR A 966 -12.63 -24.04 -35.09
N GLU A 967 -12.80 -25.27 -35.57
CA GLU A 967 -14.08 -25.91 -35.82
C GLU A 967 -14.86 -26.26 -34.55
N SER A 968 -14.18 -26.30 -33.39
CA SER A 968 -14.85 -26.56 -32.10
C SER A 968 -15.72 -25.39 -31.63
N PHE A 969 -15.57 -24.20 -32.22
CA PHE A 969 -16.37 -23.03 -31.87
C PHE A 969 -17.60 -22.87 -32.77
N ALA A 970 -18.80 -23.04 -32.19
CA ALA A 970 -20.05 -22.92 -32.94
C ALA A 970 -20.36 -21.46 -33.38
N GLY A 971 -19.94 -20.47 -32.60
CA GLY A 971 -20.18 -19.05 -32.90
C GLY A 971 -21.64 -18.61 -32.82
N THR A 972 -22.55 -19.45 -32.29
CA THR A 972 -24.00 -19.20 -32.28
C THR A 972 -24.49 -18.59 -30.96
N PRO A 973 -25.56 -17.77 -30.98
CA PRO A 973 -26.16 -17.24 -29.75
C PRO A 973 -26.76 -18.36 -28.89
N TYR A 974 -26.60 -18.27 -27.57
CA TYR A 974 -27.08 -19.30 -26.63
C TYR A 974 -27.69 -18.73 -25.34
N LEU A 975 -27.66 -17.42 -25.11
CA LEU A 975 -28.34 -16.77 -23.98
C LEU A 975 -29.63 -16.08 -24.43
N ARG A 976 -30.63 -16.06 -23.55
CA ARG A 976 -31.93 -15.41 -23.76
C ARG A 976 -32.22 -14.42 -22.63
N PRO A 977 -32.48 -13.13 -22.91
CA PRO A 977 -32.79 -12.15 -21.88
C PRO A 977 -34.21 -12.32 -21.30
N HIS A 978 -34.49 -11.71 -20.15
CA HIS A 978 -35.80 -11.83 -19.52
C HIS A 978 -36.88 -11.07 -20.33
N PRO A 979 -37.95 -11.75 -20.82
CA PRO A 979 -38.88 -11.18 -21.80
C PRO A 979 -39.62 -9.93 -21.28
N ILE A 980 -40.05 -9.92 -20.01
CA ILE A 980 -40.73 -8.75 -19.41
C ILE A 980 -39.79 -7.52 -19.35
N ARG A 981 -38.49 -7.75 -19.08
CA ARG A 981 -37.51 -6.67 -19.00
C ARG A 981 -37.17 -6.13 -20.38
N VAL A 982 -37.13 -6.99 -21.40
CA VAL A 982 -36.96 -6.59 -22.81
C VAL A 982 -38.09 -5.64 -23.21
N GLU A 983 -39.34 -5.94 -22.88
CA GLU A 983 -40.46 -5.05 -23.22
C GLU A 983 -40.40 -3.72 -22.44
N ALA A 984 -40.00 -3.75 -21.17
CA ALA A 984 -39.79 -2.53 -20.38
C ALA A 984 -38.67 -1.65 -20.97
N ALA A 985 -37.55 -2.26 -21.37
CA ALA A 985 -36.43 -1.57 -22.02
C ALA A 985 -36.87 -0.95 -23.35
N LYS A 986 -37.64 -1.70 -24.17
CA LYS A 986 -38.21 -1.21 -25.43
C LYS A 986 -39.02 0.07 -25.23
N LYS A 987 -39.94 0.04 -24.26
CA LYS A 987 -40.78 1.21 -23.93
C LYS A 987 -39.95 2.43 -23.56
N ARG A 988 -38.88 2.24 -22.78
CA ARG A 988 -38.02 3.35 -22.35
C ARG A 988 -37.18 3.91 -23.49
N LEU A 989 -36.67 3.06 -24.37
CA LEU A 989 -35.83 3.45 -25.49
C LEU A 989 -36.63 4.00 -26.68
N SER A 990 -37.94 3.73 -26.77
CA SER A 990 -38.82 4.22 -27.84
C SER A 990 -38.88 5.75 -28.02
N ARG A 991 -38.43 6.51 -27.01
CA ARG A 991 -38.30 7.98 -27.10
C ARG A 991 -37.22 8.44 -28.09
N PHE A 992 -36.30 7.56 -28.47
CA PHE A 992 -35.24 7.83 -29.44
C PHE A 992 -35.64 7.29 -30.81
N SER A 993 -35.57 8.14 -31.83
CA SER A 993 -35.86 7.79 -33.23
C SER A 993 -34.62 7.46 -34.06
N LYS A 994 -33.43 7.66 -33.49
CA LYS A 994 -32.13 7.38 -34.10
C LYS A 994 -31.67 5.96 -33.77
N PRO A 995 -30.82 5.33 -34.60
CA PRO A 995 -30.14 4.10 -34.25
C PRO A 995 -29.44 4.19 -32.89
N LEU A 996 -29.58 3.14 -32.09
CA LEU A 996 -29.06 3.05 -30.74
C LEU A 996 -27.72 2.31 -30.72
N VAL A 997 -26.68 3.00 -30.24
CA VAL A 997 -25.34 2.42 -30.10
C VAL A 997 -24.98 2.30 -28.62
N GLY A 998 -24.91 1.07 -28.13
CA GLY A 998 -24.46 0.79 -26.77
C GLY A 998 -22.93 0.87 -26.69
N ILE A 999 -22.37 1.57 -25.71
CA ILE A 999 -20.92 1.75 -25.61
C ILE A 999 -20.38 1.48 -24.19
N SER A 1000 -19.30 0.70 -24.13
CA SER A 1000 -18.44 0.54 -22.96
C SER A 1000 -16.99 0.73 -23.40
N TRP A 1001 -16.16 1.37 -22.58
CA TRP A 1001 -14.80 1.75 -22.99
C TRP A 1001 -13.70 1.15 -22.12
N ARG A 1002 -14.02 0.55 -20.98
CA ARG A 1002 -13.04 -0.14 -20.13
C ARG A 1002 -13.65 -1.20 -19.23
N SER A 1003 -12.79 -1.98 -18.59
CA SER A 1003 -13.17 -2.81 -17.45
C SER A 1003 -12.84 -2.13 -16.12
N SER A 1004 -13.60 -2.45 -15.07
CA SER A 1004 -13.23 -2.20 -13.67
C SER A 1004 -11.88 -2.81 -13.26
N LEU A 1005 -11.29 -3.68 -14.10
CA LEU A 1005 -10.02 -4.35 -13.91
C LEU A 1005 -8.94 -3.72 -14.77
N THR A 1006 -8.26 -2.73 -14.22
CA THR A 1006 -7.11 -2.09 -14.86
C THR A 1006 -5.83 -2.87 -14.54
N THR A 1007 -5.33 -3.61 -15.53
CA THR A 1007 -3.97 -4.15 -15.54
C THR A 1007 -3.33 -3.70 -16.83
N HIS A 1008 -2.01 -3.48 -16.86
CA HIS A 1008 -1.37 -2.89 -18.04
C HIS A 1008 -1.73 -3.57 -19.38
N SER A 1009 -1.66 -4.91 -19.46
CA SER A 1009 -2.01 -5.64 -20.70
C SER A 1009 -3.47 -5.51 -21.13
N ARG A 1010 -4.37 -5.10 -20.22
CA ARG A 1010 -5.79 -4.85 -20.53
C ARG A 1010 -6.01 -3.41 -21.00
N ASN A 1011 -5.20 -2.47 -20.49
CA ASN A 1011 -5.32 -1.06 -20.82
C ASN A 1011 -5.01 -0.76 -22.30
N GLU A 1012 -4.32 -1.66 -23.02
CA GLU A 1012 -4.08 -1.55 -24.47
C GLU A 1012 -5.39 -1.41 -25.27
N HIS A 1013 -6.47 -2.04 -24.80
CA HIS A 1013 -7.80 -2.00 -25.40
C HIS A 1013 -8.71 -0.91 -24.83
N TYR A 1014 -8.37 -0.34 -23.68
CA TYR A 1014 -9.26 0.55 -22.94
C TYR A 1014 -9.05 2.00 -23.34
N LEU A 1015 -10.13 2.75 -23.41
CA LEU A 1015 -10.13 4.14 -23.82
C LEU A 1015 -10.54 5.03 -22.64
N ASP A 1016 -10.06 6.27 -22.64
CA ASP A 1016 -10.56 7.30 -21.73
C ASP A 1016 -11.71 8.06 -22.39
N VAL A 1017 -12.63 8.61 -21.60
CA VAL A 1017 -13.79 9.35 -22.16
C VAL A 1017 -13.36 10.52 -23.05
N ASP A 1018 -12.22 11.16 -22.73
CA ASP A 1018 -11.64 12.24 -23.53
C ASP A 1018 -11.30 11.79 -24.96
N MET A 1019 -10.79 10.57 -25.11
CA MET A 1019 -10.45 9.99 -26.42
C MET A 1019 -11.70 9.67 -27.25
N LEU A 1020 -12.84 9.44 -26.59
CA LEU A 1020 -14.11 9.11 -27.23
C LEU A 1020 -14.94 10.32 -27.64
N MET A 1021 -14.55 11.54 -27.22
CA MET A 1021 -15.27 12.76 -27.59
C MET A 1021 -15.53 12.89 -29.10
N PRO A 1022 -14.55 12.62 -30.01
CA PRO A 1022 -14.79 12.67 -31.45
C PRO A 1022 -15.79 11.62 -31.96
N VAL A 1023 -15.98 10.51 -31.23
CA VAL A 1023 -16.97 9.47 -31.56
C VAL A 1023 -18.38 9.96 -31.18
N PHE A 1024 -18.53 10.64 -30.03
CA PHE A 1024 -19.81 11.20 -29.58
C PHE A 1024 -20.30 12.38 -30.42
N GLU A 1025 -19.43 13.02 -31.19
CA GLU A 1025 -19.76 14.10 -32.13
C GLU A 1025 -20.47 13.60 -33.39
N ILE A 1026 -20.41 12.30 -33.72
CA ILE A 1026 -21.04 11.72 -34.90
C ILE A 1026 -22.56 11.96 -34.86
N GLU A 1027 -23.08 12.54 -35.94
CA GLU A 1027 -24.51 12.80 -36.11
C GLU A 1027 -25.26 11.54 -36.55
N GLY A 1028 -26.59 11.56 -36.43
CA GLY A 1028 -27.42 10.40 -36.81
C GLY A 1028 -27.48 9.25 -35.80
N ILE A 1029 -26.64 9.23 -34.77
CA ILE A 1029 -26.62 8.17 -33.73
C ILE A 1029 -27.14 8.69 -32.38
N GLN A 1030 -27.73 7.79 -31.58
CA GLN A 1030 -27.94 7.99 -30.14
C GLN A 1030 -27.09 6.98 -29.36
N PHE A 1031 -26.19 7.46 -28.49
CA PHE A 1031 -25.37 6.59 -27.65
C PHE A 1031 -26.08 6.25 -26.34
N VAL A 1032 -25.89 5.01 -25.90
CA VAL A 1032 -26.39 4.47 -24.63
C VAL A 1032 -25.21 3.95 -23.82
N ASN A 1033 -25.10 4.39 -22.57
CA ASN A 1033 -24.05 3.96 -21.67
C ASN A 1033 -24.23 2.46 -21.34
N LEU A 1034 -23.19 1.66 -21.57
CA LEU A 1034 -23.04 0.28 -21.09
C LEU A 1034 -21.82 0.13 -20.15
N GLN A 1035 -21.12 1.22 -19.84
CA GLN A 1035 -20.01 1.23 -18.90
C GLN A 1035 -20.52 0.95 -17.48
N TYR A 1036 -19.91 -0.03 -16.82
CA TYR A 1036 -20.43 -0.63 -15.58
C TYR A 1036 -19.59 -0.33 -14.33
N ASP A 1037 -18.51 0.43 -14.46
CA ASP A 1037 -17.77 0.95 -13.29
C ASP A 1037 -18.22 2.38 -12.94
N ASP A 1038 -17.64 2.98 -11.89
CA ASP A 1038 -18.01 4.34 -11.49
C ASP A 1038 -17.52 5.36 -12.52
N CYS A 1039 -18.42 5.79 -13.41
CA CYS A 1039 -18.16 6.75 -14.48
C CYS A 1039 -18.92 8.08 -14.31
N ARG A 1040 -19.43 8.40 -13.10
CA ARG A 1040 -20.28 9.59 -12.86
C ARG A 1040 -19.64 10.91 -13.32
N ASN A 1041 -18.34 11.08 -13.06
CA ASN A 1041 -17.60 12.27 -13.48
C ASN A 1041 -17.44 12.33 -15.01
N GLU A 1042 -17.26 11.19 -15.67
CA GLU A 1042 -17.13 11.09 -17.13
C GLU A 1042 -18.47 11.36 -17.82
N LEU A 1043 -19.57 10.84 -17.27
CA LEU A 1043 -20.92 11.14 -17.76
C LEU A 1043 -21.22 12.64 -17.65
N ALA A 1044 -20.92 13.26 -16.50
CA ALA A 1044 -21.08 14.71 -16.32
C ALA A 1044 -20.18 15.52 -17.28
N TYR A 1045 -18.97 15.03 -17.55
CA TYR A 1045 -18.04 15.64 -18.49
C TYR A 1045 -18.59 15.65 -19.93
N VAL A 1046 -19.14 14.52 -20.40
CA VAL A 1046 -19.78 14.42 -21.72
C VAL A 1046 -21.02 15.29 -21.78
N GLU A 1047 -21.91 15.21 -20.78
CA GLU A 1047 -23.16 15.99 -20.73
C GLU A 1047 -22.90 17.50 -20.78
N SER A 1048 -21.84 17.99 -20.11
CA SER A 1048 -21.48 19.42 -20.13
C SER A 1048 -21.05 19.94 -21.51
N ARG A 1049 -20.57 19.07 -22.40
CA ARG A 1049 -20.04 19.43 -23.74
C ARG A 1049 -20.99 19.06 -24.87
N LEU A 1050 -21.66 17.92 -24.72
CA LEU A 1050 -22.54 17.30 -25.70
C LEU A 1050 -23.85 16.84 -25.01
N PRO A 1051 -24.72 17.79 -24.59
CA PRO A 1051 -25.91 17.46 -23.81
C PRO A 1051 -26.81 16.41 -24.49
N GLY A 1052 -27.19 15.38 -23.74
CA GLY A 1052 -28.07 14.30 -24.19
C GLY A 1052 -27.46 13.33 -25.21
N ARG A 1053 -26.17 13.45 -25.57
CA ARG A 1053 -25.55 12.55 -26.56
C ARG A 1053 -25.28 11.16 -26.04
N LEU A 1054 -24.87 11.02 -24.79
CA LEU A 1054 -24.66 9.74 -24.11
C LEU A 1054 -25.71 9.58 -23.01
N VAL A 1055 -26.66 8.68 -23.21
CA VAL A 1055 -27.77 8.48 -22.28
C VAL A 1055 -27.46 7.34 -21.34
N ASP A 1056 -27.59 7.60 -20.04
CA ASP A 1056 -27.42 6.60 -19.00
C ASP A 1056 -28.69 5.76 -18.75
N LEU A 1057 -28.52 4.56 -18.20
CA LEU A 1057 -29.60 3.62 -17.90
C LEU A 1057 -30.15 3.87 -16.49
N GLU A 1058 -30.95 4.93 -16.29
CA GLU A 1058 -31.31 5.33 -14.91
C GLU A 1058 -32.04 4.20 -14.15
N GLY A 1059 -31.58 3.90 -12.94
CA GLY A 1059 -32.13 2.85 -12.08
C GLY A 1059 -31.67 1.43 -12.44
N VAL A 1060 -30.72 1.27 -13.36
CA VAL A 1060 -30.06 -0.01 -13.65
C VAL A 1060 -28.68 -0.03 -13.04
N ASP A 1061 -28.39 -1.04 -12.22
CA ASP A 1061 -27.04 -1.34 -11.79
C ASP A 1061 -26.33 -2.15 -12.89
N GLN A 1062 -25.58 -1.48 -13.75
CA GLN A 1062 -24.90 -2.11 -14.89
C GLN A 1062 -23.82 -3.13 -14.48
N TYR A 1063 -23.38 -3.11 -13.21
CA TYR A 1063 -22.40 -4.07 -12.67
C TYR A 1063 -23.05 -5.37 -12.18
N ASN A 1064 -24.20 -5.24 -11.48
CA ASN A 1064 -24.86 -6.38 -10.83
C ASN A 1064 -26.08 -6.91 -11.58
N ASP A 1065 -26.77 -6.09 -12.37
CA ASP A 1065 -28.05 -6.43 -13.00
C ASP A 1065 -27.90 -6.82 -14.48
N PHE A 1066 -27.25 -7.96 -14.72
CA PHE A 1066 -27.04 -8.48 -16.09
C PHE A 1066 -28.34 -8.76 -16.85
N GLU A 1067 -29.43 -9.09 -16.15
CA GLU A 1067 -30.74 -9.31 -16.77
C GLU A 1067 -31.29 -8.03 -17.39
N SER A 1068 -31.17 -6.89 -16.70
CA SER A 1068 -31.57 -5.61 -17.27
C SER A 1068 -30.62 -5.18 -18.37
N VAL A 1069 -29.30 -5.30 -18.18
CA VAL A 1069 -28.31 -4.95 -19.22
C VAL A 1069 -28.58 -5.74 -20.51
N ALA A 1070 -28.78 -7.06 -20.42
CA ALA A 1070 -29.12 -7.91 -21.57
C ALA A 1070 -30.45 -7.47 -22.23
N ALA A 1071 -31.45 -7.07 -21.45
CA ALA A 1071 -32.70 -6.57 -21.97
C ALA A 1071 -32.57 -5.23 -22.74
N TYR A 1072 -31.68 -4.33 -22.31
CA TYR A 1072 -31.37 -3.12 -23.08
C TYR A 1072 -30.55 -3.44 -24.34
N MET A 1073 -29.60 -4.38 -24.27
CA MET A 1073 -28.80 -4.80 -25.42
C MET A 1073 -29.64 -5.31 -26.61
N GLU A 1074 -30.80 -5.93 -26.35
CA GLU A 1074 -31.72 -6.40 -27.40
C GLU A 1074 -32.26 -5.30 -28.32
N HIS A 1075 -32.25 -4.06 -27.84
CA HIS A 1075 -32.73 -2.90 -28.60
C HIS A 1075 -31.59 -2.05 -29.16
N MET A 1076 -30.33 -2.48 -29.00
CA MET A 1076 -29.19 -1.80 -29.61
C MET A 1076 -28.99 -2.30 -31.04
N ASP A 1077 -28.77 -1.36 -31.97
CA ASP A 1077 -28.46 -1.66 -33.37
C ASP A 1077 -26.99 -2.07 -33.53
N LEU A 1078 -26.12 -1.56 -32.65
CA LEU A 1078 -24.71 -1.89 -32.56
C LEU A 1078 -24.22 -1.73 -31.12
N ILE A 1079 -23.31 -2.60 -30.69
CA ILE A 1079 -22.61 -2.48 -29.40
C ILE A 1079 -21.12 -2.32 -29.66
N ILE A 1080 -20.49 -1.36 -28.98
CA ILE A 1080 -19.04 -1.11 -29.06
C ILE A 1080 -18.45 -1.35 -27.68
N SER A 1081 -17.52 -2.27 -27.56
CA SER A 1081 -16.87 -2.58 -26.28
C SER A 1081 -15.50 -3.22 -26.48
N PRO A 1082 -14.50 -2.97 -25.60
CA PRO A 1082 -13.31 -3.81 -25.52
C PRO A 1082 -13.65 -5.18 -24.91
N VAL A 1083 -12.71 -6.13 -24.87
CA VAL A 1083 -12.94 -7.47 -24.30
C VAL A 1083 -13.32 -7.39 -22.82
N THR A 1084 -14.62 -7.39 -22.57
CA THR A 1084 -15.24 -7.29 -21.24
C THR A 1084 -16.50 -8.16 -21.19
N THR A 1085 -17.13 -8.23 -20.02
CA THR A 1085 -18.45 -8.86 -19.87
C THR A 1085 -19.49 -8.28 -20.83
N VAL A 1086 -19.39 -7.00 -21.21
CA VAL A 1086 -20.31 -6.38 -22.19
C VAL A 1086 -20.19 -7.06 -23.55
N THR A 1087 -18.97 -7.26 -24.05
CA THR A 1087 -18.72 -7.95 -25.34
C THR A 1087 -19.17 -9.40 -25.30
N GLU A 1088 -18.82 -10.14 -24.24
CA GLU A 1088 -19.17 -11.56 -24.14
C GLU A 1088 -20.68 -11.76 -24.01
N LEU A 1089 -21.37 -10.90 -23.25
CA LEU A 1089 -22.82 -10.93 -23.11
C LEU A 1089 -23.52 -10.57 -24.43
N ALA A 1090 -23.07 -9.50 -25.11
CA ALA A 1090 -23.62 -9.09 -26.39
C ALA A 1090 -23.47 -10.19 -27.47
N GLY A 1091 -22.30 -10.83 -27.53
CA GLY A 1091 -22.05 -11.96 -28.42
C GLY A 1091 -22.95 -13.16 -28.11
N ALA A 1092 -23.10 -13.51 -26.83
CA ALA A 1092 -23.94 -14.62 -26.39
C ALA A 1092 -25.44 -14.41 -26.67
N LEU A 1093 -25.88 -13.15 -26.74
CA LEU A 1093 -27.22 -12.72 -27.18
C LEU A 1093 -27.35 -12.60 -28.70
N GLY A 1094 -26.24 -12.72 -29.46
CA GLY A 1094 -26.23 -12.58 -30.91
C GLY A 1094 -26.35 -11.15 -31.42
N ARG A 1095 -26.04 -10.15 -30.58
CA ARG A 1095 -26.15 -8.74 -30.96
C ARG A 1095 -24.96 -8.31 -31.81
N PRO A 1096 -25.16 -7.52 -32.89
CA PRO A 1096 -24.07 -6.94 -33.66
C PRO A 1096 -23.13 -6.15 -32.75
N THR A 1097 -21.85 -6.52 -32.75
CA THR A 1097 -20.88 -5.98 -31.79
C THR A 1097 -19.55 -5.71 -32.47
N TRP A 1098 -19.00 -4.52 -32.22
CA TRP A 1098 -17.62 -4.18 -32.54
C TRP A 1098 -16.74 -4.29 -31.31
N LEU A 1099 -15.83 -5.26 -31.36
CA LEU A 1099 -14.83 -5.50 -30.34
C LEU A 1099 -13.60 -4.63 -30.59
N LEU A 1100 -13.24 -3.80 -29.61
CA LEU A 1100 -11.99 -3.03 -29.66
C LEU A 1100 -10.79 -3.95 -29.41
N SER A 1101 -10.06 -4.28 -30.48
CA SER A 1101 -8.95 -5.23 -30.50
C SER A 1101 -7.65 -4.51 -30.84
N ASN A 1102 -6.86 -4.17 -29.83
CA ASN A 1102 -5.62 -3.41 -29.99
C ASN A 1102 -4.41 -4.13 -29.38
N SER A 1103 -4.48 -5.47 -29.34
CA SER A 1103 -3.42 -6.34 -28.84
C SER A 1103 -3.42 -7.64 -29.63
N SER A 1104 -2.22 -8.14 -29.91
CA SER A 1104 -1.97 -9.41 -30.60
C SER A 1104 -2.57 -10.62 -29.89
N GLU A 1105 -2.83 -10.52 -28.58
CA GLU A 1105 -3.45 -11.57 -27.77
C GLU A 1105 -4.88 -11.91 -28.22
N LEU A 1106 -5.52 -11.06 -29.02
CA LEU A 1106 -6.86 -11.30 -29.56
C LEU A 1106 -6.86 -11.76 -31.01
N HIS A 1107 -5.73 -11.72 -31.71
CA HIS A 1107 -5.69 -12.08 -33.14
C HIS A 1107 -6.09 -13.53 -33.38
N TRP A 1108 -5.76 -14.44 -32.46
CA TRP A 1108 -6.20 -15.84 -32.56
C TRP A 1108 -7.72 -15.98 -32.49
N ARG A 1109 -8.45 -14.99 -31.94
CA ARG A 1109 -9.92 -15.02 -31.93
C ARG A 1109 -10.50 -14.67 -33.30
N VAL A 1110 -9.73 -14.12 -34.24
CA VAL A 1110 -10.22 -13.84 -35.58
C VAL A 1110 -10.09 -15.10 -36.42
N ARG A 1111 -11.23 -15.64 -36.87
CA ARG A 1111 -11.22 -16.85 -37.68
C ARG A 1111 -10.57 -16.57 -39.04
N PRO A 1112 -9.61 -17.41 -39.48
CA PRO A 1112 -8.96 -17.23 -40.78
C PRO A 1112 -9.89 -17.34 -41.99
N ASP A 1113 -11.01 -18.05 -41.87
CA ASP A 1113 -11.93 -18.33 -42.98
C ASP A 1113 -12.94 -17.21 -43.25
N ASN A 1114 -13.41 -16.51 -42.21
CA ASN A 1114 -14.48 -15.52 -42.33
C ASN A 1114 -14.21 -14.18 -41.64
N GLY A 1115 -13.09 -14.03 -40.93
CA GLY A 1115 -12.69 -12.81 -40.25
C GLY A 1115 -13.57 -12.41 -39.05
N ARG A 1116 -14.42 -13.30 -38.54
CA ARG A 1116 -15.28 -13.08 -37.36
C ARG A 1116 -14.61 -13.60 -36.09
N ASP A 1117 -15.13 -13.21 -34.94
CA ASP A 1117 -14.72 -13.77 -33.66
C ASP A 1117 -15.05 -15.27 -33.56
N VAL A 1118 -14.12 -16.08 -33.06
CA VAL A 1118 -14.29 -17.52 -32.88
C VAL A 1118 -15.46 -17.86 -31.97
N TRP A 1119 -15.67 -17.09 -30.89
CA TRP A 1119 -16.70 -17.42 -29.90
C TRP A 1119 -18.09 -17.00 -30.34
N HIS A 1120 -18.21 -15.87 -31.05
CA HIS A 1120 -19.51 -15.30 -31.44
C HIS A 1120 -19.46 -14.70 -32.84
N ASN A 1121 -20.25 -15.28 -33.77
CA ASN A 1121 -20.32 -14.82 -35.16
C ASN A 1121 -20.92 -13.41 -35.32
N SER A 1122 -21.47 -12.80 -34.28
CA SER A 1122 -22.00 -11.42 -34.29
C SER A 1122 -20.94 -10.36 -33.94
N ILE A 1123 -19.71 -10.77 -33.63
CA ILE A 1123 -18.61 -9.86 -33.25
C ILE A 1123 -17.65 -9.66 -34.42
N GLU A 1124 -17.33 -8.39 -34.69
CA GLU A 1124 -16.26 -7.97 -35.60
C GLU A 1124 -15.18 -7.20 -34.80
N HIS A 1125 -13.91 -7.35 -35.18
CA HIS A 1125 -12.81 -6.64 -34.52
C HIS A 1125 -12.55 -5.29 -35.20
N ILE A 1126 -12.41 -4.24 -34.39
CA ILE A 1126 -11.89 -2.93 -34.80
C ILE A 1126 -10.50 -2.76 -34.18
N GLU A 1127 -9.50 -2.51 -35.01
CA GLU A 1127 -8.08 -2.46 -34.61
C GLU A 1127 -7.43 -1.13 -34.99
N GLY A 1128 -6.36 -0.76 -34.29
CA GLY A 1128 -5.49 0.35 -34.69
C GLY A 1128 -4.54 -0.04 -35.82
N GLU A 1129 -3.91 0.93 -36.49
CA GLU A 1129 -2.90 0.66 -37.52
C GLU A 1129 -1.66 -0.04 -36.94
N VAL A 1130 -1.35 0.28 -35.67
CA VAL A 1130 -0.25 -0.29 -34.89
C VAL A 1130 -0.82 -0.76 -33.55
N LEU A 1131 -0.54 -2.00 -33.16
CA LEU A 1131 -1.00 -2.55 -31.88
C LEU A 1131 -0.55 -1.67 -30.70
N GLY A 1132 -1.49 -1.42 -29.80
CA GLY A 1132 -1.31 -0.53 -28.66
C GLY A 1132 -1.47 0.97 -28.97
N ASP A 1133 -1.61 1.38 -30.23
CA ASP A 1133 -1.89 2.76 -30.60
C ASP A 1133 -3.38 3.07 -30.51
N LYS A 1134 -3.77 3.71 -29.41
CA LYS A 1134 -5.17 4.10 -29.16
C LYS A 1134 -5.66 5.20 -30.10
N ASN A 1135 -4.77 6.03 -30.66
CA ASN A 1135 -5.18 7.13 -31.53
C ASN A 1135 -5.66 6.59 -32.88
N SER A 1136 -4.90 5.70 -33.52
CA SER A 1136 -5.35 5.06 -34.75
C SER A 1136 -6.56 4.14 -34.53
N LEU A 1137 -6.66 3.48 -33.37
CA LEU A 1137 -7.87 2.73 -33.01
C LEU A 1137 -9.12 3.63 -32.98
N ILE A 1138 -9.04 4.81 -32.35
CA ILE A 1138 -10.13 5.79 -32.32
C ILE A 1138 -10.47 6.30 -33.71
N GLU A 1139 -9.47 6.62 -34.52
CA GLU A 1139 -9.70 7.13 -35.89
C GLU A 1139 -10.41 6.07 -36.75
N ASN A 1140 -9.95 4.81 -36.69
CA ASN A 1140 -10.58 3.69 -37.39
C ASN A 1140 -12.01 3.43 -36.88
N LEU A 1141 -12.22 3.50 -35.56
CA LEU A 1141 -13.55 3.37 -34.98
C LEU A 1141 -14.49 4.48 -35.46
N ARG A 1142 -14.02 5.74 -35.44
CA ARG A 1142 -14.79 6.90 -35.88
C ARG A 1142 -15.15 6.79 -37.35
N HIS A 1143 -14.19 6.45 -38.21
CA HIS A 1143 -14.42 6.30 -39.65
C HIS A 1143 -15.44 5.19 -39.93
N SER A 1144 -15.26 4.00 -39.37
CA SER A 1144 -16.20 2.89 -39.51
C SER A 1144 -17.59 3.25 -39.00
N LEU A 1145 -17.68 3.93 -37.85
CA LEU A 1145 -18.97 4.31 -37.27
C LEU A 1145 -19.68 5.38 -38.08
N GLN A 1146 -18.95 6.33 -38.67
CA GLN A 1146 -19.51 7.32 -39.60
C GLN A 1146 -20.05 6.63 -40.86
N ASP A 1147 -19.29 5.70 -41.45
CA ASP A 1147 -19.74 4.93 -42.61
C ASP A 1147 -20.99 4.08 -42.30
N TRP A 1148 -21.07 3.54 -41.08
CA TRP A 1148 -22.25 2.83 -40.59
C TRP A 1148 -23.45 3.76 -40.40
N ALA A 1149 -23.26 4.94 -39.80
CA ALA A 1149 -24.30 5.94 -39.61
C ALA A 1149 -24.89 6.44 -40.94
N ASP A 1150 -24.03 6.58 -41.95
CA ASP A 1150 -24.41 7.02 -43.30
C ASP A 1150 -25.04 5.89 -44.14
N GLY A 1151 -25.13 4.67 -43.60
CA GLY A 1151 -25.65 3.49 -44.31
C GLY A 1151 -24.72 2.94 -45.39
N ARG A 1152 -23.46 3.40 -45.44
CA ARG A 1152 -22.41 2.93 -46.37
C ARG A 1152 -21.80 1.61 -45.93
N MET A 1153 -21.87 1.30 -44.63
CA MET A 1153 -21.51 0.02 -44.03
C MET A 1153 -22.72 -0.54 -43.28
N LYS A 1154 -23.02 -1.83 -43.45
CA LYS A 1154 -23.99 -2.53 -42.58
C LYS A 1154 -23.22 -3.39 -41.59
N ALA A 1155 -23.55 -3.28 -40.31
CA ALA A 1155 -23.12 -4.27 -39.33
C ALA A 1155 -23.65 -5.65 -39.77
N LYS A 1156 -22.77 -6.64 -39.91
CA LYS A 1156 -23.16 -7.97 -40.40
C LYS A 1156 -23.98 -8.68 -39.34
N ASN A 1157 -25.29 -8.75 -39.55
CA ASN A 1157 -26.18 -9.52 -38.69
C ASN A 1157 -26.04 -11.01 -39.08
N PRO A 1158 -25.77 -11.95 -38.15
CA PRO A 1158 -25.91 -13.35 -38.45
C PRO A 1158 -27.40 -13.61 -38.69
N SER A 1159 -27.80 -13.72 -39.97
CA SER A 1159 -29.14 -14.19 -40.28
C SER A 1159 -29.28 -15.61 -39.68
N LEU A 1160 -30.40 -15.89 -39.00
CA LEU A 1160 -30.78 -17.24 -38.56
C LEU A 1160 -31.06 -18.20 -39.74
N SER A 1161 -30.67 -17.82 -40.96
CA SER A 1161 -31.18 -18.38 -42.22
C SER A 1161 -30.13 -18.65 -43.29
N ASP A 1162 -28.83 -18.50 -43.05
CA ASP A 1162 -27.84 -19.03 -43.98
C ASP A 1162 -27.60 -20.51 -43.63
N PRO A 1163 -28.12 -21.47 -44.43
CA PRO A 1163 -27.89 -22.87 -44.17
C PRO A 1163 -26.40 -23.14 -44.37
N ILE A 1164 -25.77 -23.74 -43.36
CA ILE A 1164 -24.44 -24.33 -43.47
C ILE A 1164 -24.51 -25.37 -44.60
N SER A 1165 -23.98 -25.03 -45.76
CA SER A 1165 -23.66 -26.00 -46.80
C SER A 1165 -22.31 -26.62 -46.47
N SER A 1166 -22.32 -27.96 -46.36
CA SER A 1166 -21.26 -28.95 -46.10
C SER A 1166 -20.80 -29.10 -44.66
#